data_AF-A0A2D6AWR3-F1
#
_entry.id   AF-A0A2D6AWR3-F1
#
_cell.length_a   1.000
_cell.length_b   1.000
_cell.length_c   1.000
_cell.angle_alpha   90.00
_cell.angle_beta   90.00
_cell.angle_gamma   90.00
#
_symmetry.space_group_name_H-M   'P 1'
#
loop_
_entity.id
_entity.type
_entity.pdbx_description
1 polymer ?
#
loop_
_entity_poly.entity_id
_entity_poly.type
_entity_poly.pdbx_seq_one_letter_code
_entity_poly.pdbx_strand_id
1 'polypeptide(L)'
;MLKSFNINSAISPEILSLGSEIRLKKDQILSQQFAKATDFYLLKTGRVTFSLSIDDSRGEIEVGQSDQKLAPIGWSGFNPPGRYATTVKVSSTTATFIHWSHDQLQDAFRSDPEAGTIFLREVCANARDLIKGAIAKLSDEGPSLPITETIKPEEFTVTQHSSDENLVKFLRKSSFFEVFEEGPLEFIAQALERRIYRANDTIYEQGGAPEGLYILGIGKVRFSHFDHNEESISFRQINTPGYVLGWGGVINLPNMINAHAVQESLVYYIPKETLGRILKLNPVFAPAFYRRLLWLISHQLQAIRARIIASRFNHEITAISNLIDQNSARLDLWSPIHKIPHLLEDKITVGDALETLDRMKIQGSPLEKNIANTAWELLEEIRKEHQFYNGLVNVYNSVVQAPQELTHDEVRKLNALEYQKVFENQNYLIKGQENLPDEPGNIFIYNHLRNHPYNTLPNQFQITLDSHFISAMVLMKKYNDPGLRIVRIGMSKEYAHQEYYQRLGHIDVFTEDSGKNTKKEKRQVRQMFFNEASAHLTNGGNLIISPEGNSYSTEETPGPFKPGAFKLALNMKKEPWIVPIAVANFDRRVRNNRFICIILPPFKASEYIRNSEDKAEIRSFLADYQLKFKDYIARAISESKKPSTNGSH
;
A
#
# COMPACT_ATOMS: atom_id res chain seq x y z
N MET A 1 43.39 38.68 -11.46
CA MET A 1 42.07 39.08 -12.00
C MET A 1 41.11 37.92 -11.74
N LEU A 2 40.25 38.01 -10.72
CA LEU A 2 39.29 36.95 -10.39
C LEU A 2 38.33 36.76 -11.58
N LYS A 3 38.13 35.52 -12.04
CA LYS A 3 37.12 35.20 -13.05
C LYS A 3 35.75 35.53 -12.45
N SER A 4 35.16 36.67 -12.80
CA SER A 4 33.83 37.05 -12.31
C SER A 4 32.76 36.29 -13.10
N PHE A 5 32.26 35.20 -12.54
CA PHE A 5 31.02 34.61 -13.03
C PHE A 5 29.86 35.56 -12.65
N ASN A 6 29.21 36.19 -13.64
CA ASN A 6 28.08 37.09 -13.39
C ASN A 6 26.82 36.28 -12.99
N ILE A 7 26.76 35.89 -11.73
CA ILE A 7 25.73 35.02 -11.17
C ILE A 7 25.32 35.60 -9.82
N ASN A 8 24.05 35.97 -9.69
CA ASN A 8 23.46 36.36 -8.42
C ASN A 8 23.34 35.10 -7.54
N SER A 9 24.37 34.80 -6.75
CA SER A 9 24.46 33.65 -5.85
C SER A 9 25.16 34.07 -4.55
N ALA A 10 24.83 33.40 -3.45
CA ALA A 10 25.51 33.58 -2.17
C ALA A 10 26.89 32.89 -2.12
N ILE A 11 27.27 32.08 -3.13
CA ILE A 11 28.56 31.38 -3.15
C ILE A 11 29.72 32.38 -3.17
N SER A 12 30.76 32.12 -2.37
CA SER A 12 31.90 33.00 -2.27
C SER A 12 32.66 33.15 -3.60
N PRO A 13 33.17 34.36 -3.94
CA PRO A 13 33.97 34.58 -5.14
C PRO A 13 35.16 33.63 -5.27
N GLU A 14 35.76 33.25 -4.15
CA GLU A 14 36.90 32.33 -4.06
C GLU A 14 36.52 30.96 -4.61
N ILE A 15 35.42 30.36 -4.12
CA ILE A 15 34.94 29.06 -4.61
C ILE A 15 34.46 29.15 -6.05
N LEU A 16 33.75 30.23 -6.42
CA LEU A 16 33.33 30.46 -7.80
C LEU A 16 34.52 30.47 -8.76
N SER A 17 35.62 31.11 -8.37
CA SER A 17 36.82 31.24 -9.21
C SER A 17 37.54 29.91 -9.49
N LEU A 18 37.35 28.89 -8.64
CA LEU A 18 37.84 27.53 -8.85
C LEU A 18 37.08 26.80 -9.97
N GLY A 19 35.85 27.25 -10.26
CA GLY A 19 34.98 26.63 -11.23
C GLY A 19 35.36 26.97 -12.68
N SER A 20 34.91 26.12 -13.59
CA SER A 20 34.99 26.33 -15.03
C SER A 20 33.60 26.40 -15.64
N GLU A 21 33.43 27.20 -16.69
CA GLU A 21 32.19 27.19 -17.47
C GLU A 21 32.27 26.13 -18.56
N ILE A 22 31.22 25.32 -18.67
CA ILE A 22 31.07 24.33 -19.75
C ILE A 22 29.75 24.56 -20.48
N ARG A 23 29.74 24.22 -21.77
CA ARG A 23 28.55 24.27 -22.62
C ARG A 23 28.33 22.92 -23.29
N LEU A 24 27.12 22.41 -23.17
CA LEU A 24 26.73 21.12 -23.72
C LEU A 24 25.53 21.29 -24.67
N LYS A 25 25.44 20.42 -25.66
CA LYS A 25 24.34 20.32 -26.62
C LYS A 25 23.29 19.33 -26.12
N LYS A 26 22.09 19.38 -26.71
CA LYS A 26 21.02 18.41 -26.48
C LYS A 26 21.53 16.96 -26.49
N ASP A 27 20.98 16.15 -25.60
CA ASP A 27 21.22 14.72 -25.39
C ASP A 27 22.62 14.35 -24.86
N GLN A 28 23.52 15.32 -24.68
CA GLN A 28 24.79 15.08 -23.99
C GLN A 28 24.56 14.78 -22.50
N ILE A 29 25.28 13.76 -22.01
CA ILE A 29 25.19 13.25 -20.65
C ILE A 29 26.14 14.04 -19.74
N LEU A 30 25.62 14.56 -18.62
CA LEU A 30 26.41 15.19 -17.55
C LEU A 30 26.83 14.19 -16.48
N SER A 31 25.95 13.26 -16.16
CA SER A 31 26.22 12.20 -15.18
C SER A 31 25.52 10.93 -15.63
N GLN A 32 26.15 9.79 -15.36
CA GLN A 32 25.59 8.47 -15.59
C GLN A 32 25.31 7.82 -14.24
N GLN A 33 24.09 7.33 -14.03
CA GLN A 33 23.72 6.61 -12.81
C GLN A 33 24.77 5.52 -12.49
N PHE A 34 25.09 5.35 -11.21
CA PHE A 34 26.08 4.40 -10.68
C PHE A 34 27.55 4.64 -11.04
N ALA A 35 27.86 5.57 -11.95
CA ALA A 35 29.24 5.95 -12.21
C ALA A 35 29.82 6.74 -11.02
N LYS A 36 31.16 6.74 -10.91
CA LYS A 36 31.88 7.53 -9.89
C LYS A 36 31.52 9.01 -10.06
N ALA A 37 31.04 9.63 -9.00
CA ALA A 37 30.70 11.05 -8.97
C ALA A 37 31.97 11.87 -8.73
N THR A 38 32.67 12.19 -9.81
CA THR A 38 33.89 13.03 -9.78
C THR A 38 33.58 14.51 -9.89
N ASP A 39 32.42 14.88 -10.45
CA ASP A 39 32.15 16.24 -10.89
C ASP A 39 30.81 16.77 -10.32
N PHE A 40 30.80 18.06 -10.04
CA PHE A 40 29.65 18.79 -9.55
C PHE A 40 29.34 19.97 -10.48
N TYR A 41 28.06 20.20 -10.76
CA TYR A 41 27.61 21.24 -11.67
C TYR A 41 26.49 22.08 -11.07
N LEU A 42 26.47 23.36 -11.43
CA LEU A 42 25.32 24.25 -11.27
C LEU A 42 24.85 24.72 -12.65
N LEU A 43 23.56 24.54 -12.94
CA LEU A 43 22.96 25.00 -14.19
C LEU A 43 22.97 26.53 -14.28
N LYS A 44 23.52 27.12 -15.35
CA LYS A 44 23.44 28.56 -15.61
C LYS A 44 22.27 28.91 -16.52
N THR A 45 22.14 28.20 -17.64
CA THR A 45 21.07 28.36 -18.63
C THR A 45 20.78 27.04 -19.34
N GLY A 46 19.57 26.88 -19.86
CA GLY A 46 19.12 25.66 -20.56
C GLY A 46 18.25 24.78 -19.67
N ARG A 47 18.06 23.53 -20.08
CA ARG A 47 17.23 22.55 -19.36
C ARG A 47 17.92 21.19 -19.34
N VAL A 48 17.76 20.48 -18.21
CA VAL A 48 18.22 19.10 -18.04
C VAL A 48 17.08 18.18 -17.63
N THR A 49 17.26 16.89 -17.91
CA THR A 49 16.35 15.81 -17.53
C THR A 49 17.09 14.80 -16.65
N PHE A 50 16.44 14.33 -15.59
CA PHE A 50 16.92 13.32 -14.65
C PHE A 50 16.19 12.00 -14.91
N SER A 51 16.95 10.92 -15.07
CA SER A 51 16.42 9.58 -15.34
C SER A 51 17.02 8.52 -14.43
N LEU A 52 16.27 7.44 -14.23
CA LEU A 52 16.68 6.21 -13.54
C LEU A 52 16.62 5.03 -14.52
N SER A 53 17.62 4.17 -14.50
CA SER A 53 17.56 2.88 -15.18
C SER A 53 16.62 1.94 -14.40
N ILE A 54 15.72 1.26 -15.12
CA ILE A 54 14.83 0.25 -14.57
C ILE A 54 15.13 -1.05 -15.29
N ASP A 55 16.08 -1.82 -14.75
CA ASP A 55 16.64 -3.04 -15.35
C ASP A 55 17.22 -2.88 -16.78
N ASP A 56 18.06 -3.83 -17.20
CA ASP A 56 18.72 -3.78 -18.53
C ASP A 56 17.72 -3.87 -19.70
N SER A 57 16.45 -4.24 -19.45
CA SER A 57 15.44 -4.52 -20.45
C SER A 57 14.39 -3.42 -20.65
N ARG A 58 14.12 -2.57 -19.65
CA ARG A 58 13.05 -1.53 -19.71
C ARG A 58 13.56 -0.10 -19.92
N GLY A 59 14.87 0.10 -19.95
CA GLY A 59 15.50 1.38 -20.31
C GLY A 59 15.49 2.43 -19.19
N GLU A 60 15.47 3.70 -19.57
CA GLU A 60 15.51 4.84 -18.63
C GLU A 60 14.10 5.42 -18.41
N ILE A 61 13.71 5.57 -17.14
CA ILE A 61 12.52 6.32 -16.75
C ILE A 61 12.89 7.73 -16.32
N GLU A 62 12.26 8.71 -16.96
CA GLU A 62 12.36 10.11 -16.55
C GLU A 62 11.67 10.33 -15.19
N VAL A 63 12.44 10.82 -14.22
CA VAL A 63 11.99 11.10 -12.85
C VAL A 63 12.05 12.58 -12.46
N GLY A 64 12.38 13.46 -13.41
CA GLY A 64 12.29 14.90 -13.22
C GLY A 64 13.01 15.69 -14.31
N GLN A 65 12.75 16.98 -14.34
CA GLN A 65 13.44 17.95 -15.20
C GLN A 65 13.75 19.21 -14.40
N SER A 66 14.73 19.99 -14.85
CA SER A 66 14.98 21.32 -14.29
C SER A 66 15.53 22.27 -15.34
N ASP A 67 14.95 23.46 -15.42
CA ASP A 67 15.49 24.66 -16.07
C ASP A 67 15.77 25.79 -15.06
N GLN A 68 15.71 25.48 -13.77
CA GLN A 68 15.98 26.45 -12.71
C GLN A 68 17.45 26.82 -12.68
N LYS A 69 17.73 28.12 -12.62
CA LYS A 69 19.09 28.63 -12.46
C LYS A 69 19.66 28.11 -11.14
N LEU A 70 20.92 27.69 -11.17
CA LEU A 70 21.65 27.05 -10.06
C LEU A 70 21.09 25.70 -9.63
N ALA A 71 20.26 25.04 -10.44
CA ALA A 71 19.91 23.64 -10.20
C ALA A 71 21.20 22.82 -10.06
N PRO A 72 21.42 22.16 -8.91
CA PRO A 72 22.64 21.38 -8.70
C PRO A 72 22.54 20.07 -9.46
N ILE A 73 23.68 19.56 -9.93
CA ILE A 73 23.84 18.21 -10.50
C ILE A 73 25.10 17.60 -9.90
N GLY A 74 25.04 16.33 -9.52
CA GLY A 74 26.19 15.59 -9.01
C GLY A 74 26.43 15.69 -7.51
N TRP A 75 25.56 16.35 -6.73
CA TRP A 75 25.75 16.51 -5.27
C TRP A 75 25.78 15.20 -4.47
N SER A 76 25.34 14.08 -5.06
CA SER A 76 25.50 12.75 -4.45
C SER A 76 26.97 12.37 -4.27
N GLY A 77 27.90 13.00 -5.01
CA GLY A 77 29.34 12.83 -4.82
C GLY A 77 29.90 13.40 -3.51
N PHE A 78 29.17 14.29 -2.82
CA PHE A 78 29.59 14.80 -1.51
C PHE A 78 29.51 13.75 -0.39
N ASN A 79 28.85 12.63 -0.62
CA ASN A 79 28.64 11.56 0.36
C ASN A 79 29.25 10.24 -0.15
N PRO A 80 29.92 9.44 0.71
CA PRO A 80 30.40 8.11 0.33
C PRO A 80 29.27 7.19 -0.19
N PRO A 81 29.54 6.32 -1.18
CA PRO A 81 30.81 6.05 -1.87
C PRO A 81 31.07 6.98 -3.07
N GLY A 82 30.35 8.12 -3.18
CA GLY A 82 30.53 9.07 -4.27
C GLY A 82 30.09 8.51 -5.62
N ARG A 83 28.79 8.21 -5.75
CA ARG A 83 28.18 7.71 -6.99
C ARG A 83 27.04 8.61 -7.44
N TYR A 84 26.86 8.76 -8.75
CA TYR A 84 25.73 9.51 -9.27
C TYR A 84 24.43 8.74 -9.06
N ALA A 85 23.45 9.41 -8.44
CA ALA A 85 22.15 8.80 -8.14
C ALA A 85 21.24 8.68 -9.36
N THR A 86 21.47 9.49 -10.40
CA THR A 86 20.64 9.56 -11.62
C THR A 86 21.53 9.76 -12.84
N THR A 87 21.02 9.36 -14.01
CA THR A 87 21.54 9.84 -15.28
C THR A 87 20.96 11.22 -15.57
N VAL A 88 21.80 12.17 -15.98
CA VAL A 88 21.36 13.54 -16.31
C VAL A 88 21.79 13.89 -17.72
N LYS A 89 20.83 14.33 -18.54
CA LYS A 89 21.02 14.71 -19.94
C LYS A 89 20.53 16.14 -20.19
N VAL A 90 21.17 16.85 -21.11
CA VAL A 90 20.67 18.15 -21.60
C VAL A 90 19.44 17.92 -22.47
N SER A 91 18.32 18.56 -22.15
CA SER A 91 17.08 18.43 -22.93
C SER A 91 16.76 19.67 -23.79
N SER A 92 17.35 20.83 -23.50
CA SER A 92 17.32 22.01 -24.38
C SER A 92 18.34 21.90 -25.53
N THR A 93 18.24 22.75 -26.55
CA THR A 93 19.20 22.78 -27.68
C THR A 93 20.64 22.93 -27.20
N THR A 94 20.87 23.82 -26.24
CA THR A 94 22.14 23.92 -25.50
C THR A 94 21.88 24.27 -24.04
N ALA A 95 22.79 23.88 -23.16
CA ALA A 95 22.82 24.30 -21.76
C ALA A 95 24.24 24.70 -21.34
N THR A 96 24.35 25.63 -20.39
CA THR A 96 25.63 26.07 -19.82
C THR A 96 25.65 25.82 -18.31
N PHE A 97 26.82 25.48 -17.79
CA PHE A 97 27.01 25.08 -16.40
C PHE A 97 28.26 25.70 -15.80
N ILE A 98 28.25 25.93 -14.49
CA ILE A 98 29.48 26.03 -13.72
C ILE A 98 29.86 24.63 -13.27
N HIS A 99 31.12 24.26 -13.41
CA HIS A 99 31.65 22.93 -13.16
C HIS A 99 32.82 22.99 -12.18
N TRP A 100 32.84 22.06 -11.22
CA TRP A 100 33.96 21.76 -10.35
C TRP A 100 34.16 20.25 -10.24
N SER A 101 35.39 19.81 -10.00
CA SER A 101 35.59 18.47 -9.44
C SER A 101 35.25 18.44 -7.95
N HIS A 102 34.83 17.29 -7.45
CA HIS A 102 34.55 17.08 -6.03
C HIS A 102 35.78 17.26 -5.15
N ASP A 103 36.97 16.86 -5.63
CA ASP A 103 38.23 17.00 -4.89
C ASP A 103 38.56 18.48 -4.67
N GLN A 104 38.42 19.32 -5.72
CA GLN A 104 38.59 20.77 -5.60
C GLN A 104 37.65 21.39 -4.57
N LEU A 105 36.37 21.01 -4.59
CA LEU A 105 35.41 21.49 -3.60
C LEU A 105 35.73 21.00 -2.19
N GLN A 106 36.18 19.75 -2.04
CA GLN A 106 36.55 19.19 -0.74
C GLN A 106 37.73 19.94 -0.12
N ASP A 107 38.77 20.25 -0.91
CA ASP A 107 39.93 20.99 -0.44
C ASP A 107 39.58 22.45 -0.12
N ALA A 108 38.69 23.07 -0.92
CA ALA A 108 38.17 24.41 -0.62
C ALA A 108 37.41 24.43 0.71
N PHE A 109 36.53 23.46 0.96
CA PHE A 109 35.74 23.40 2.21
C PHE A 109 36.61 23.11 3.45
N ARG A 110 37.73 22.39 3.28
CA ARG A 110 38.70 22.16 4.38
C ARG A 110 39.50 23.43 4.68
N SER A 111 39.87 24.17 3.64
CA SER A 111 40.67 25.39 3.76
C SER A 111 39.86 26.56 4.33
N ASP A 112 38.59 26.64 3.95
CA ASP A 112 37.65 27.65 4.44
C ASP A 112 36.28 27.00 4.74
N PRO A 113 36.05 26.56 6.00
CA PRO A 113 34.80 25.96 6.43
C PRO A 113 33.59 26.91 6.34
N GLU A 114 33.79 28.22 6.47
CA GLU A 114 32.69 29.20 6.37
C GLU A 114 32.21 29.31 4.93
N ALA A 115 33.15 29.47 3.97
CA ALA A 115 32.81 29.46 2.55
C ALA A 115 32.18 28.13 2.13
N GLY A 116 32.68 27.00 2.64
CA GLY A 116 32.07 25.69 2.41
C GLY A 116 30.65 25.56 2.96
N THR A 117 30.38 26.14 4.14
CA THR A 117 29.04 26.21 4.73
C THR A 117 28.09 27.00 3.83
N ILE A 118 28.51 28.17 3.37
CA ILE A 118 27.72 29.03 2.49
C ILE A 118 27.39 28.32 1.18
N PHE A 119 28.39 27.67 0.57
CA PHE A 119 28.21 26.87 -0.64
C PHE A 119 27.19 25.75 -0.44
N LEU A 120 27.38 24.92 0.59
CA LEU A 120 26.50 23.77 0.83
C LEU A 120 25.07 24.19 1.18
N ARG A 121 24.90 25.30 1.90
CA ARG A 121 23.58 25.89 2.19
C ARG A 121 22.88 26.32 0.89
N GLU A 122 23.59 26.97 -0.02
CA GLU A 122 23.07 27.37 -1.33
C GLU A 122 22.67 26.13 -2.15
N VAL A 123 23.49 25.07 -2.16
CA VAL A 123 23.16 23.82 -2.84
C VAL A 123 21.92 23.16 -2.23
N CYS A 124 21.78 23.16 -0.89
CA CYS A 124 20.55 22.68 -0.23
C CYS A 124 19.32 23.47 -0.68
N ALA A 125 19.44 24.80 -0.72
CA ALA A 125 18.36 25.70 -1.12
C ALA A 125 17.90 25.44 -2.55
N ASN A 126 18.82 25.21 -3.48
CA ASN A 126 18.47 24.91 -4.88
C ASN A 126 18.02 23.45 -5.09
N ALA A 127 18.60 22.49 -4.35
CA ALA A 127 18.18 21.08 -4.41
C ALA A 127 16.75 20.88 -3.87
N ARG A 128 16.29 21.76 -2.96
CA ARG A 128 14.92 21.83 -2.48
C ARG A 128 13.90 21.92 -3.62
N ASP A 129 14.20 22.67 -4.67
CA ASP A 129 13.25 22.87 -5.78
C ASP A 129 13.09 21.62 -6.63
N LEU A 130 14.07 20.70 -6.62
CA LEU A 130 13.92 19.38 -7.24
C LEU A 130 12.93 18.50 -6.46
N ILE A 131 12.84 18.65 -5.13
CA ILE A 131 11.79 17.98 -4.34
C ILE A 131 10.42 18.53 -4.74
N LYS A 132 10.26 19.86 -4.82
CA LYS A 132 9.01 20.49 -5.26
C LYS A 132 8.57 19.96 -6.63
N GLY A 133 9.48 19.93 -7.60
CA GLY A 133 9.20 19.39 -8.94
C GLY A 133 8.82 17.91 -8.91
N ALA A 134 9.46 17.10 -8.07
CA ALA A 134 9.11 15.68 -7.91
C ALA A 134 7.74 15.48 -7.23
N ILE A 135 7.37 16.31 -6.26
CA ILE A 135 6.04 16.28 -5.63
C ILE A 135 4.97 16.65 -6.66
N ALA A 136 5.17 17.72 -7.43
CA ALA A 136 4.23 18.10 -8.50
C ALA A 136 4.04 16.94 -9.51
N LYS A 137 5.13 16.31 -9.95
CA LYS A 137 5.06 15.13 -10.83
C LYS A 137 4.32 13.94 -10.19
N LEU A 138 4.53 13.70 -8.90
CA LEU A 138 3.78 12.67 -8.17
C LEU A 138 2.29 13.01 -8.08
N SER A 139 1.92 14.30 -7.95
CA SER A 139 0.52 14.73 -7.99
C SER A 139 -0.14 14.48 -9.34
N ASP A 140 0.60 14.71 -10.44
CA ASP A 140 0.09 14.53 -11.79
C ASP A 140 -0.08 13.04 -12.16
N GLU A 141 0.73 12.15 -11.58
CA GLU A 141 0.87 10.75 -11.99
C GLU A 141 0.50 9.73 -10.91
N GLY A 142 0.26 10.17 -9.69
CA GLY A 142 -0.03 9.34 -8.53
C GLY A 142 -1.51 9.35 -8.15
N PRO A 143 -1.98 8.34 -7.40
CA PRO A 143 -3.31 8.39 -6.82
C PRO A 143 -3.38 9.57 -5.83
N SER A 144 -4.29 10.51 -6.06
CA SER A 144 -4.61 11.55 -5.09
C SER A 144 -5.43 10.93 -3.97
N LEU A 145 -4.92 11.04 -2.74
CA LEU A 145 -5.69 10.75 -1.53
C LEU A 145 -6.14 12.09 -0.95
N PRO A 146 -7.35 12.57 -1.28
CA PRO A 146 -7.89 13.78 -0.70
C PRO A 146 -8.00 13.61 0.81
N ILE A 147 -7.57 14.63 1.55
CA ILE A 147 -7.67 14.63 3.00
C ILE A 147 -9.13 14.91 3.37
N THR A 148 -9.78 13.92 4.00
CA THR A 148 -11.18 14.05 4.48
C THR A 148 -11.25 14.55 5.93
N GLU A 149 -10.13 14.53 6.65
CA GLU A 149 -10.05 14.95 8.05
C GLU A 149 -10.04 16.48 8.18
N THR A 150 -10.74 17.00 9.19
CA THR A 150 -10.70 18.43 9.53
C THR A 150 -9.33 18.79 10.11
N ILE A 151 -8.52 19.47 9.31
CA ILE A 151 -7.23 20.03 9.72
C ILE A 151 -7.48 21.17 10.72
N LYS A 152 -6.77 21.14 11.84
CA LYS A 152 -6.81 22.18 12.88
C LYS A 152 -5.66 23.18 12.70
N PRO A 153 -5.82 24.41 13.22
CA PRO A 153 -4.73 25.38 13.25
C PRO A 153 -3.52 24.84 14.03
N GLU A 154 -2.38 25.53 13.92
CA GLU A 154 -1.19 25.20 14.70
C GLU A 154 -1.46 25.40 16.21
N GLU A 155 -1.72 24.30 16.90
CA GLU A 155 -1.88 24.23 18.35
C GLU A 155 -0.88 23.21 18.90
N PHE A 156 -0.04 23.63 19.84
CA PHE A 156 0.84 22.73 20.57
C PHE A 156 1.00 23.14 22.03
N THR A 157 1.34 22.16 22.86
CA THR A 157 1.74 22.40 24.25
C THR A 157 3.24 22.17 24.41
N VAL A 158 3.94 23.17 24.96
CA VAL A 158 5.35 23.02 25.33
C VAL A 158 5.43 22.31 26.68
N THR A 159 6.23 21.25 26.76
CA THR A 159 6.45 20.46 27.97
C THR A 159 7.91 20.52 28.41
N GLN A 160 8.17 20.30 29.71
CA GLN A 160 9.53 20.16 30.20
C GLN A 160 10.09 18.78 29.84
N HIS A 161 11.41 18.70 29.65
CA HIS A 161 12.13 17.43 29.51
C HIS A 161 11.99 16.60 30.78
N SER A 162 11.77 15.30 30.65
CA SER A 162 11.78 14.42 31.83
C SER A 162 13.23 14.19 32.30
N SER A 163 13.43 13.97 33.60
CA SER A 163 14.76 13.71 34.18
C SER A 163 15.44 12.46 33.60
N ASP A 164 14.66 11.54 33.03
CA ASP A 164 15.11 10.26 32.50
C ASP A 164 15.37 10.31 30.98
N GLU A 165 15.04 11.44 30.32
CA GLU A 165 15.11 11.57 28.87
C GLU A 165 16.52 11.93 28.40
N ASN A 166 17.24 10.94 27.86
CA ASN A 166 18.55 11.17 27.25
C ASN A 166 18.40 11.58 25.77
N LEU A 167 18.33 12.89 25.54
CA LEU A 167 18.13 13.48 24.20
C LEU A 167 19.31 13.24 23.25
N VAL A 168 20.54 13.18 23.74
CA VAL A 168 21.71 12.84 22.89
C VAL A 168 21.56 11.40 22.37
N LYS A 169 21.16 10.45 23.24
CA LYS A 169 20.89 9.07 22.84
C LYS A 169 19.71 8.97 21.86
N PHE A 170 18.69 9.80 22.03
CA PHE A 170 17.60 9.91 21.05
C PHE A 170 18.11 10.41 19.68
N LEU A 171 18.86 11.51 19.65
CA LEU A 171 19.45 12.04 18.42
C LEU A 171 20.37 11.01 17.75
N ARG A 172 21.19 10.27 18.51
CA ARG A 172 22.03 9.19 17.97
C ARG A 172 21.25 8.04 17.30
N LYS A 173 19.96 7.86 17.62
CA LYS A 173 19.09 6.89 16.93
C LYS A 173 18.47 7.45 15.64
N SER A 174 18.48 8.78 15.47
CA SER A 174 18.02 9.41 14.25
C SER A 174 19.03 9.15 13.13
N SER A 175 18.55 8.63 12.01
CA SER A 175 19.39 8.52 10.82
C SER A 175 19.98 9.87 10.44
N PHE A 176 19.32 11.02 10.66
CA PHE A 176 19.94 12.31 10.35
C PHE A 176 21.16 12.60 11.24
N PHE A 177 21.04 12.43 12.56
CA PHE A 177 22.01 12.93 13.53
C PHE A 177 23.09 11.92 13.96
N GLU A 178 22.92 10.63 13.70
CA GLU A 178 23.84 9.56 14.14
C GLU A 178 25.31 9.73 13.72
N VAL A 179 25.55 10.46 12.62
CA VAL A 179 26.90 10.66 12.04
C VAL A 179 27.70 11.74 12.77
N PHE A 180 27.07 12.48 13.67
CA PHE A 180 27.71 13.57 14.38
C PHE A 180 28.34 13.10 15.69
N GLU A 181 29.46 13.73 16.03
CA GLU A 181 30.14 13.54 17.31
C GLU A 181 29.30 14.03 18.49
N GLU A 182 29.66 13.61 19.70
CA GLU A 182 28.88 13.87 20.91
C GLU A 182 28.69 15.37 21.20
N GLY A 183 29.76 16.16 21.14
CA GLY A 183 29.73 17.59 21.48
C GLY A 183 28.69 18.39 20.67
N PRO A 184 28.69 18.32 19.33
CA PRO A 184 27.64 18.94 18.52
C PRO A 184 26.23 18.46 18.88
N LEU A 185 26.05 17.17 19.20
CA LEU A 185 24.75 16.64 19.61
C LEU A 185 24.30 17.16 20.98
N GLU A 186 25.21 17.41 21.91
CA GLU A 186 24.89 18.04 23.20
C GLU A 186 24.34 19.46 23.03
N PHE A 187 24.97 20.27 22.17
CA PHE A 187 24.48 21.62 21.86
C PHE A 187 23.08 21.59 21.23
N ILE A 188 22.84 20.65 20.33
CA ILE A 188 21.52 20.44 19.71
C ILE A 188 20.51 19.99 20.77
N ALA A 189 20.86 18.99 21.58
CA ALA A 189 19.99 18.43 22.63
C ALA A 189 19.55 19.48 23.65
N GLN A 190 20.46 20.35 24.08
CA GLN A 190 20.16 21.46 25.00
C GLN A 190 19.20 22.50 24.39
N ALA A 191 19.14 22.59 23.06
CA ALA A 191 18.29 23.53 22.34
C ALA A 191 16.94 22.94 21.91
N LEU A 192 16.66 21.67 22.17
CA LEU A 192 15.39 21.04 21.82
C LEU A 192 14.27 21.55 22.73
N GLU A 193 13.22 22.08 22.11
CA GLU A 193 11.91 22.32 22.73
C GLU A 193 11.00 21.12 22.50
N ARG A 194 10.23 20.74 23.53
CA ARG A 194 9.38 19.56 23.53
C ARG A 194 7.92 19.96 23.27
N ARG A 195 7.43 19.76 22.05
CA ARG A 195 6.07 20.16 21.61
C ARG A 195 5.16 18.96 21.45
N ILE A 196 3.99 18.99 22.08
CA ILE A 196 2.93 17.99 21.93
C ILE A 196 1.85 18.55 21.03
N TYR A 197 1.55 17.83 19.95
CA TYR A 197 0.47 18.10 19.00
C TYR A 197 -0.61 17.03 19.16
N ARG A 198 -1.89 17.42 19.15
CA ARG A 198 -3.02 16.49 19.16
C ARG A 198 -3.29 15.97 17.75
N ALA A 199 -4.17 14.97 17.66
CA ALA A 199 -4.62 14.48 16.36
C ALA A 199 -5.23 15.61 15.52
N ASN A 200 -4.77 15.69 14.28
CA ASN A 200 -5.10 16.64 13.23
C ASN A 200 -4.57 18.07 13.41
N ASP A 201 -3.74 18.32 14.43
CA ASP A 201 -3.08 19.61 14.61
C ASP A 201 -2.03 19.84 13.51
N THR A 202 -1.94 21.07 13.04
CA THR A 202 -0.93 21.47 12.06
C THR A 202 0.42 21.70 12.76
N ILE A 203 1.48 21.11 12.21
CA ILE A 203 2.86 21.29 12.68
C ILE A 203 3.52 22.45 11.93
N TYR A 204 3.29 22.53 10.61
CA TYR A 204 3.63 23.70 9.78
C TYR A 204 2.90 23.62 8.43
N GLU A 205 2.75 24.76 7.77
CA GLU A 205 2.05 24.90 6.48
C GLU A 205 2.99 25.15 5.30
N GLN A 206 2.60 24.63 4.13
CA GLN A 206 3.23 24.90 2.85
C GLN A 206 3.22 26.40 2.54
N GLY A 207 4.36 26.93 2.10
CA GLY A 207 4.52 28.36 1.83
C GLY A 207 4.63 29.22 3.11
N GLY A 208 4.34 28.66 4.28
CA GLY A 208 4.51 29.31 5.58
C GLY A 208 5.95 29.73 5.85
N ALA A 209 6.10 30.73 6.72
CA ALA A 209 7.40 31.22 7.15
C ALA A 209 8.21 30.09 7.79
N PRO A 210 9.49 29.93 7.44
CA PRO A 210 10.29 28.87 8.03
C PRO A 210 10.68 29.25 9.46
N GLU A 211 10.24 28.45 10.44
CA GLU A 211 10.46 28.77 11.86
C GLU A 211 11.70 28.08 12.45
N GLY A 212 11.99 26.84 12.03
CA GLY A 212 13.04 26.06 12.65
C GLY A 212 13.21 24.65 12.07
N LEU A 213 13.75 23.76 12.89
CA LEU A 213 13.96 22.35 12.61
C LEU A 213 13.02 21.51 13.47
N TYR A 214 12.26 20.61 12.84
CA TYR A 214 11.28 19.75 13.51
C TYR A 214 11.73 18.29 13.42
N ILE A 215 11.68 17.56 14.53
CA ILE A 215 12.13 16.16 14.65
C ILE A 215 11.04 15.36 15.34
N LEU A 216 10.54 14.30 14.71
CA LEU A 216 9.52 13.45 15.31
C LEU A 216 10.10 12.71 16.52
N GLY A 217 9.52 12.88 17.71
CA GLY A 217 9.85 12.10 18.90
C GLY A 217 9.12 10.77 18.90
N ILE A 218 7.80 10.82 19.10
CA ILE A 218 6.88 9.67 19.02
C ILE A 218 5.56 10.15 18.41
N GLY A 219 4.86 9.27 17.71
CA GLY A 219 3.57 9.55 17.10
C GLY A 219 3.59 9.32 15.60
N LYS A 220 2.74 10.04 14.87
CA LYS A 220 2.56 9.87 13.43
C LYS A 220 2.22 11.19 12.78
N VAL A 221 2.95 11.55 11.73
CA VAL A 221 2.82 12.81 11.01
C VAL A 221 2.52 12.53 9.54
N ARG A 222 1.56 13.24 8.95
CA ARG A 222 1.24 13.19 7.53
C ARG A 222 1.86 14.38 6.82
N PHE A 223 2.42 14.12 5.65
CA PHE A 223 2.82 15.14 4.69
C PHE A 223 1.83 15.24 3.55
N SER A 224 1.45 16.47 3.25
CA SER A 224 0.60 16.80 2.11
C SER A 224 1.10 18.05 1.39
N HIS A 225 0.61 18.27 0.18
CA HIS A 225 0.82 19.52 -0.53
C HIS A 225 -0.50 19.99 -1.14
N PHE A 226 -0.60 21.29 -1.42
CA PHE A 226 -1.68 21.81 -2.25
C PHE A 226 -1.36 21.55 -3.72
N ASP A 227 -2.32 21.00 -4.45
CA ASP A 227 -2.24 20.81 -5.90
C ASP A 227 -2.61 22.10 -6.66
N HIS A 228 -2.76 22.00 -7.98
CA HIS A 228 -3.13 23.13 -8.84
C HIS A 228 -4.58 23.61 -8.64
N ASN A 229 -5.43 22.79 -8.01
CA ASN A 229 -6.82 23.12 -7.67
C ASN A 229 -6.97 23.57 -6.21
N GLU A 230 -5.85 23.82 -5.51
CA GLU A 230 -5.80 24.13 -4.08
C GLU A 230 -6.34 23.01 -3.17
N GLU A 231 -6.42 21.78 -3.67
CA GLU A 231 -6.77 20.62 -2.86
C GLU A 231 -5.53 20.08 -2.12
N SER A 232 -5.70 19.72 -0.85
CA SER A 232 -4.61 19.12 -0.07
C SER A 232 -4.49 17.62 -0.36
N ILE A 233 -3.39 17.24 -1.00
CA ILE A 233 -3.10 15.85 -1.38
C ILE A 233 -2.05 15.26 -0.44
N SER A 234 -2.43 14.20 0.27
CA SER A 234 -1.51 13.43 1.10
C SER A 234 -0.66 12.51 0.24
N PHE A 235 0.66 12.55 0.43
CA PHE A 235 1.59 11.67 -0.30
C PHE A 235 2.49 10.82 0.60
N ARG A 236 2.56 11.11 1.91
CA ARG A 236 3.39 10.34 2.85
C ARG A 236 2.94 10.45 4.30
N GLN A 237 3.17 9.41 5.09
CA GLN A 237 3.03 9.43 6.55
C GLN A 237 4.31 8.89 7.20
N ILE A 238 4.77 9.57 8.25
CA ILE A 238 6.01 9.28 8.98
C ILE A 238 5.65 8.93 10.42
N ASN A 239 6.14 7.80 10.91
CA ASN A 239 5.99 7.39 12.32
C ASN A 239 7.32 6.97 12.95
N THR A 240 8.45 7.26 12.29
CA THR A 240 9.78 6.86 12.76
C THR A 240 10.34 7.89 13.73
N PRO A 241 10.61 7.54 15.00
CA PRO A 241 11.31 8.41 15.94
C PRO A 241 12.66 8.90 15.39
N GLY A 242 12.96 10.18 15.64
CA GLY A 242 14.15 10.85 15.16
C GLY A 242 14.06 11.36 13.72
N TYR A 243 12.97 11.14 12.99
CA TYR A 243 12.84 11.61 11.61
C TYR A 243 12.73 13.15 11.56
N VAL A 244 13.56 13.80 10.72
CA VAL A 244 13.50 15.25 10.50
C VAL A 244 12.31 15.57 9.60
N LEU A 245 11.32 16.26 10.17
CA LEU A 245 10.06 16.59 9.50
C LEU A 245 10.22 17.82 8.61
N GLY A 246 10.58 18.96 9.22
CA GLY A 246 10.69 20.26 8.57
C GLY A 246 12.06 20.88 8.79
N TRP A 247 12.64 21.42 7.72
CA TRP A 247 14.01 21.96 7.70
C TRP A 247 14.15 23.28 6.92
N GLY A 248 13.03 23.91 6.52
CA GLY A 248 13.05 25.20 5.80
C GLY A 248 13.76 26.31 6.58
N GLY A 249 13.66 26.28 7.93
CA GLY A 249 14.35 27.20 8.85
C GLY A 249 15.87 27.19 8.71
N VAL A 250 16.45 26.05 8.36
CA VAL A 250 17.92 25.89 8.24
C VAL A 250 18.49 26.67 7.05
N ILE A 251 17.70 26.81 5.98
CA ILE A 251 18.11 27.44 4.73
C ILE A 251 17.36 28.75 4.46
N ASN A 252 16.54 29.21 5.43
CA ASN A 252 15.73 30.42 5.33
C ASN A 252 14.80 30.47 4.10
N LEU A 253 14.24 29.32 3.70
CA LEU A 253 13.23 29.25 2.64
C LEU A 253 11.90 28.71 3.17
N PRO A 254 10.75 29.14 2.62
CA PRO A 254 9.43 28.68 3.05
C PRO A 254 9.29 27.15 3.02
N ASN A 255 8.40 26.63 3.86
CA ASN A 255 8.09 25.20 3.88
C ASN A 255 7.56 24.74 2.51
N MET A 256 7.98 23.56 2.06
CA MET A 256 7.59 23.03 0.74
C MET A 256 6.22 22.37 0.75
N ILE A 257 5.81 21.86 1.91
CA ILE A 257 4.71 20.92 2.13
C ILE A 257 4.07 21.25 3.47
N ASN A 258 2.86 20.75 3.68
CA ASN A 258 2.21 20.77 4.98
C ASN A 258 2.65 19.55 5.81
N ALA A 259 2.65 19.69 7.12
CA ALA A 259 2.80 18.60 8.07
C ALA A 259 1.70 18.65 9.14
N HIS A 260 1.00 17.55 9.34
CA HIS A 260 -0.07 17.43 10.33
C HIS A 260 0.12 16.19 11.20
N ALA A 261 -0.17 16.31 12.49
CA ALA A 261 -0.21 15.15 13.37
C ALA A 261 -1.44 14.28 13.03
N VAL A 262 -1.26 12.97 12.82
CA VAL A 262 -2.36 12.02 12.56
C VAL A 262 -2.96 11.50 13.86
N GLN A 263 -2.14 11.45 14.89
CA GLN A 263 -2.49 11.10 16.26
C GLN A 263 -1.71 12.02 17.20
N GLU A 264 -1.97 11.95 18.50
CA GLU A 264 -1.12 12.67 19.47
C GLU A 264 0.36 12.35 19.23
N SER A 265 1.15 13.39 19.00
CA SER A 265 2.53 13.29 18.55
C SER A 265 3.42 14.26 19.31
N LEU A 266 4.52 13.73 19.80
CA LEU A 266 5.63 14.50 20.35
C LEU A 266 6.58 14.87 19.22
N VAL A 267 6.85 16.17 19.07
CA VAL A 267 7.82 16.73 18.14
C VAL A 267 8.83 17.56 18.91
N TYR A 268 10.11 17.25 18.71
CA TYR A 268 11.18 18.12 19.15
C TYR A 268 11.44 19.22 18.13
N TYR A 269 11.61 20.44 18.62
CA TYR A 269 11.73 21.62 17.80
C TYR A 269 12.97 22.44 18.17
N ILE A 270 13.66 23.00 17.19
CA ILE A 270 14.74 23.97 17.39
C ILE A 270 14.43 25.24 16.60
N PRO A 271 14.28 26.41 17.26
CA PRO A 271 14.12 27.68 16.56
C PRO A 271 15.29 27.98 15.62
N LYS A 272 15.01 28.52 14.42
CA LYS A 272 16.03 28.81 13.41
C LYS A 272 17.17 29.68 13.92
N GLU A 273 16.88 30.68 14.75
CA GLU A 273 17.89 31.60 15.29
C GLU A 273 18.81 30.90 16.29
N THR A 274 18.27 29.95 17.05
CA THR A 274 19.06 29.12 17.97
C THR A 274 19.93 28.15 17.19
N LEU A 275 19.38 27.45 16.20
CA LEU A 275 20.17 26.56 15.34
C LEU A 275 21.25 27.32 14.56
N GLY A 276 20.93 28.50 14.02
CA GLY A 276 21.87 29.37 13.32
C GLY A 276 23.04 29.78 14.21
N ARG A 277 22.78 30.12 15.48
CA ARG A 277 23.83 30.38 16.47
C ARG A 277 24.70 29.16 16.74
N ILE A 278 24.11 27.98 16.92
CA ILE A 278 24.86 26.72 17.14
C ILE A 278 25.81 26.46 15.96
N LEU A 279 25.33 26.57 14.73
CA LEU A 279 26.13 26.36 13.53
C LEU A 279 27.24 27.40 13.39
N LYS A 280 26.95 28.68 13.65
CA LYS A 280 27.95 29.77 13.59
C LYS A 280 29.06 29.61 14.63
N LEU A 281 28.72 29.18 15.84
CA LEU A 281 29.70 28.99 16.93
C LEU A 281 30.53 27.71 16.76
N ASN A 282 30.14 26.82 15.84
CA ASN A 282 30.84 25.56 15.56
C ASN A 282 31.18 25.45 14.05
N PRO A 283 32.16 26.23 13.55
CA PRO A 283 32.44 26.35 12.12
C PRO A 283 32.90 25.05 11.44
N VAL A 284 33.45 24.09 12.20
CA VAL A 284 33.80 22.75 11.67
C VAL A 284 32.54 21.86 11.54
N PHE A 285 31.56 22.06 12.42
CA PHE A 285 30.31 21.29 12.42
C PHE A 285 29.36 21.74 11.31
N ALA A 286 29.30 23.04 11.02
CA ALA A 286 28.33 23.59 10.06
C ALA A 286 28.40 22.96 8.65
N PRO A 287 29.58 22.78 8.01
CA PRO A 287 29.66 22.07 6.73
C PRO A 287 29.15 20.64 6.81
N ALA A 288 29.47 19.92 7.90
CA ALA A 288 29.01 18.54 8.11
C ALA A 288 27.48 18.48 8.23
N PHE A 289 26.88 19.44 8.94
CA PHE A 289 25.43 19.57 9.05
C PHE A 289 24.76 19.76 7.68
N TYR A 290 25.23 20.69 6.86
CA TYR A 290 24.64 20.93 5.53
C TYR A 290 24.91 19.78 4.54
N ARG A 291 26.04 19.08 4.62
CA ARG A 291 26.23 17.82 3.86
C ARG A 291 25.19 16.78 4.27
N ARG A 292 24.88 16.68 5.56
CA ARG A 292 23.84 15.77 6.06
C ARG A 292 22.44 16.21 5.64
N LEU A 293 22.19 17.52 5.52
CA LEU A 293 20.96 18.04 4.92
C LEU A 293 20.83 17.67 3.43
N LEU A 294 21.91 17.75 2.64
CA LEU A 294 21.90 17.25 1.25
C LEU A 294 21.63 15.75 1.17
N TRP A 295 22.17 14.97 2.11
CA TRP A 295 21.84 13.56 2.24
C TRP A 295 20.34 13.37 2.50
N LEU A 296 19.74 14.12 3.43
CA LEU A 296 18.30 14.04 3.73
C LEU A 296 17.44 14.39 2.50
N ILE A 297 17.77 15.50 1.82
CA ILE A 297 17.12 15.93 0.57
C ILE A 297 17.17 14.82 -0.47
N SER A 298 18.32 14.15 -0.62
CA SER A 298 18.48 13.04 -1.56
C SER A 298 17.57 11.86 -1.22
N HIS A 299 17.45 11.49 0.07
CA HIS A 299 16.56 10.40 0.49
C HIS A 299 15.09 10.76 0.31
N GLN A 300 14.69 12.01 0.59
CA GLN A 300 13.33 12.47 0.34
C GLN A 300 12.99 12.39 -1.16
N LEU A 301 13.92 12.83 -2.02
CA LEU A 301 13.76 12.76 -3.47
C LEU A 301 13.67 11.30 -3.97
N GLN A 302 14.49 10.39 -3.43
CA GLN A 302 14.43 8.96 -3.74
C GLN A 302 13.08 8.34 -3.35
N ALA A 303 12.58 8.64 -2.15
CA ALA A 303 11.28 8.14 -1.68
C ALA A 303 10.12 8.62 -2.56
N ILE A 304 10.11 9.91 -2.94
CA ILE A 304 9.09 10.47 -3.84
C ILE A 304 9.17 9.81 -5.23
N ARG A 305 10.37 9.63 -5.79
CA ARG A 305 10.56 8.99 -7.10
C ARG A 305 10.17 7.52 -7.09
N ALA A 306 10.48 6.78 -6.02
CA ALA A 306 10.03 5.40 -5.88
C ALA A 306 8.49 5.31 -5.87
N ARG A 307 7.80 6.30 -5.28
CA ARG A 307 6.32 6.41 -5.35
C ARG A 307 5.83 6.68 -6.77
N ILE A 308 6.49 7.56 -7.53
CA ILE A 308 6.18 7.80 -8.95
C ILE A 308 6.32 6.49 -9.76
N ILE A 309 7.35 5.69 -9.50
CA ILE A 309 7.52 4.39 -10.15
C ILE A 309 6.41 3.42 -9.74
N ALA A 310 6.09 3.35 -8.44
CA ALA A 310 5.04 2.46 -7.92
C ALA A 310 3.64 2.81 -8.45
N SER A 311 3.33 4.12 -8.60
CA SER A 311 2.04 4.58 -9.13
C SER A 311 1.88 4.28 -10.62
N ARG A 312 2.97 4.32 -11.38
CA ARG A 312 3.00 3.91 -12.79
C ARG A 312 2.95 2.38 -12.87
N PHE A 313 1.73 1.83 -12.98
CA PHE A 313 1.40 0.45 -13.38
C PHE A 313 1.53 -0.67 -12.32
N ASN A 314 1.15 -0.45 -11.05
CA ASN A 314 1.22 -1.49 -9.98
C ASN A 314 2.61 -2.14 -9.87
N HIS A 315 3.65 -1.33 -10.05
CA HIS A 315 5.04 -1.74 -10.13
C HIS A 315 5.74 -1.58 -8.76
N GLU A 316 5.09 -1.94 -7.65
CA GLU A 316 5.74 -1.79 -6.34
C GLU A 316 7.01 -2.62 -6.26
N ILE A 317 7.01 -3.85 -6.78
CA ILE A 317 8.21 -4.70 -6.81
C ILE A 317 9.32 -3.98 -7.57
N THR A 318 9.03 -3.42 -8.75
CA THR A 318 10.00 -2.64 -9.54
C THR A 318 10.50 -1.40 -8.80
N ALA A 319 9.61 -0.69 -8.09
CA ALA A 319 9.97 0.46 -7.29
C ALA A 319 10.88 0.07 -6.11
N ILE A 320 10.63 -1.08 -5.48
CA ILE A 320 11.49 -1.65 -4.44
C ILE A 320 12.85 -2.05 -5.02
N SER A 321 12.89 -2.76 -6.15
CA SER A 321 14.14 -3.13 -6.82
C SER A 321 14.96 -1.88 -7.12
N ASN A 322 14.36 -0.87 -7.74
CA ASN A 322 15.05 0.37 -8.09
C ASN A 322 15.53 1.14 -6.85
N LEU A 323 14.74 1.18 -5.76
CA LEU A 323 15.16 1.75 -4.49
C LEU A 323 16.39 1.04 -3.94
N ILE A 324 16.43 -0.29 -4.00
CA ILE A 324 17.56 -1.10 -3.52
C ILE A 324 18.77 -0.89 -4.43
N ASP A 325 18.60 -0.93 -5.75
CA ASP A 325 19.67 -0.75 -6.73
C ASP A 325 20.35 0.62 -6.58
N GLN A 326 19.57 1.69 -6.37
CA GLN A 326 20.08 3.04 -6.08
C GLN A 326 20.94 3.12 -4.81
N ASN A 327 20.77 2.17 -3.91
CA ASN A 327 21.49 2.09 -2.65
C ASN A 327 22.52 0.95 -2.65
N SER A 328 22.60 0.12 -3.70
CA SER A 328 23.44 -1.08 -3.79
C SER A 328 24.91 -0.81 -3.46
N ALA A 329 25.49 0.27 -4.00
CA ALA A 329 26.87 0.64 -3.74
C ALA A 329 27.16 1.05 -2.28
N ARG A 330 26.11 1.36 -1.49
CA ARG A 330 26.18 1.69 -0.06
C ARG A 330 25.71 0.56 0.85
N LEU A 331 25.01 -0.43 0.30
CA LEU A 331 24.50 -1.57 1.03
C LEU A 331 25.60 -2.62 1.18
N ASP A 332 25.67 -3.23 2.37
CA ASP A 332 26.52 -4.40 2.56
C ASP A 332 26.10 -5.53 1.61
N LEU A 333 27.07 -6.25 1.07
CA LEU A 333 26.84 -7.38 0.15
C LEU A 333 25.95 -8.47 0.77
N TRP A 334 26.02 -8.62 2.09
CA TRP A 334 25.26 -9.61 2.85
C TRP A 334 23.92 -9.09 3.38
N SER A 335 23.56 -7.83 3.09
CA SER A 335 22.31 -7.26 3.56
C SER A 335 21.13 -8.11 3.09
N PRO A 336 20.21 -8.50 3.98
CA PRO A 336 19.04 -9.28 3.59
C PRO A 336 18.06 -8.45 2.72
N ILE A 337 18.24 -7.13 2.63
CA ILE A 337 17.46 -6.25 1.76
C ILE A 337 17.55 -6.66 0.30
N HIS A 338 18.70 -7.18 -0.15
CA HIS A 338 18.88 -7.65 -1.54
C HIS A 338 17.90 -8.79 -1.92
N LYS A 339 17.38 -9.52 -0.93
CA LYS A 339 16.42 -10.62 -1.17
C LYS A 339 14.99 -10.14 -1.39
N ILE A 340 14.67 -8.91 -0.95
CA ILE A 340 13.29 -8.43 -0.89
C ILE A 340 12.58 -8.48 -2.25
N PRO A 341 13.17 -8.00 -3.38
CA PRO A 341 12.51 -8.09 -4.68
C PRO A 341 12.11 -9.51 -5.05
N HIS A 342 13.01 -10.47 -4.83
CA HIS A 342 12.79 -11.88 -5.16
C HIS A 342 11.74 -12.53 -4.27
N LEU A 343 11.75 -12.22 -2.96
CA LEU A 343 10.74 -12.74 -2.04
C LEU A 343 9.34 -12.18 -2.33
N LEU A 344 9.24 -11.02 -2.98
CA LEU A 344 7.96 -10.43 -3.39
C LEU A 344 7.41 -11.02 -4.70
N GLU A 345 8.21 -11.78 -5.47
CA GLU A 345 7.78 -12.38 -6.74
C GLU A 345 6.76 -13.51 -6.55
N ASP A 346 6.84 -14.23 -5.44
CA ASP A 346 5.90 -15.32 -5.10
C ASP A 346 5.11 -14.99 -3.82
N LYS A 347 3.79 -15.17 -3.90
CA LYS A 347 2.85 -14.94 -2.78
C LYS A 347 3.19 -15.73 -1.52
N ILE A 348 3.80 -16.91 -1.66
CA ILE A 348 4.18 -17.78 -0.54
C ILE A 348 5.37 -17.18 0.22
N THR A 349 6.27 -16.48 -0.47
CA THR A 349 7.47 -15.86 0.12
C THR A 349 7.28 -14.39 0.52
N VAL A 350 6.14 -13.78 0.20
CA VAL A 350 5.83 -12.40 0.60
C VAL A 350 5.93 -12.23 2.13
N GLY A 351 5.51 -13.23 2.91
CA GLY A 351 5.65 -13.20 4.37
C GLY A 351 7.09 -13.00 4.82
N ASP A 352 8.02 -13.76 4.24
CA ASP A 352 9.46 -13.66 4.53
C ASP A 352 10.03 -12.28 4.16
N ALA A 353 9.53 -11.68 3.08
CA ALA A 353 9.90 -10.32 2.68
C ALA A 353 9.49 -9.31 3.75
N LEU A 354 8.22 -9.39 4.20
CA LEU A 354 7.66 -8.47 5.20
C LEU A 354 8.36 -8.61 6.56
N GLU A 355 8.59 -9.84 7.02
CA GLU A 355 9.33 -10.10 8.26
C GLU A 355 10.77 -9.58 8.19
N THR A 356 11.42 -9.74 7.03
CA THR A 356 12.76 -9.22 6.81
C THR A 356 12.79 -7.70 6.88
N LEU A 357 11.84 -7.01 6.24
CA LEU A 357 11.72 -5.55 6.32
C LEU A 357 11.47 -5.08 7.76
N ASP A 358 10.58 -5.74 8.50
CA ASP A 358 10.27 -5.35 9.87
C ASP A 358 11.47 -5.52 10.81
N ARG A 359 12.21 -6.62 10.67
CA ARG A 359 13.49 -6.82 11.35
C ARG A 359 14.50 -5.73 11.01
N MET A 360 14.64 -5.37 9.72
CA MET A 360 15.58 -4.33 9.27
C MET A 360 15.22 -2.93 9.77
N LYS A 361 13.93 -2.61 9.94
CA LYS A 361 13.50 -1.34 10.55
C LYS A 361 14.00 -1.16 11.99
N ILE A 362 14.24 -2.26 12.71
CA ILE A 362 14.67 -2.25 14.12
C ILE A 362 16.19 -2.42 14.23
N GLN A 363 16.72 -3.47 13.57
CA GLN A 363 18.07 -3.96 13.79
C GLN A 363 19.05 -3.55 12.68
N GLY A 364 18.54 -3.07 11.54
CA GLY A 364 19.38 -2.72 10.40
C GLY A 364 20.32 -1.55 10.70
N SER A 365 21.35 -1.44 9.86
CA SER A 365 22.13 -0.22 9.71
C SER A 365 21.21 0.96 9.36
N PRO A 366 21.67 2.20 9.50
CA PRO A 366 20.83 3.37 9.24
C PRO A 366 20.29 3.44 7.80
N LEU A 367 21.10 2.99 6.84
CA LEU A 367 20.69 2.87 5.45
C LEU A 367 19.63 1.80 5.27
N GLU A 368 19.83 0.62 5.86
CA GLU A 368 18.88 -0.48 5.79
C GLU A 368 17.55 -0.10 6.43
N LYS A 369 17.56 0.58 7.58
CA LYS A 369 16.37 1.14 8.22
C LYS A 369 15.62 2.08 7.30
N ASN A 370 16.33 2.97 6.60
CA ASN A 370 15.71 3.92 5.68
C ASN A 370 15.03 3.20 4.51
N ILE A 371 15.74 2.28 3.86
CA ILE A 371 15.20 1.50 2.74
C ILE A 371 14.03 0.65 3.22
N ALA A 372 14.15 -0.01 4.38
CA ALA A 372 13.10 -0.86 4.91
C ALA A 372 11.84 -0.07 5.27
N ASN A 373 11.96 1.11 5.87
CA ASN A 373 10.81 1.99 6.13
C ASN A 373 10.17 2.46 4.81
N THR A 374 10.96 2.91 3.83
CA THR A 374 10.44 3.35 2.53
C THR A 374 9.76 2.20 1.78
N ALA A 375 10.35 1.01 1.78
CA ALA A 375 9.78 -0.18 1.18
C ALA A 375 8.47 -0.58 1.86
N TRP A 376 8.43 -0.57 3.18
CA TRP A 376 7.24 -0.87 3.97
C TRP A 376 6.05 0.06 3.64
N GLU A 377 6.33 1.35 3.45
CA GLU A 377 5.35 2.33 3.01
C GLU A 377 4.82 2.02 1.60
N LEU A 378 5.70 1.63 0.66
CA LEU A 378 5.33 1.31 -0.72
C LEU A 378 4.52 0.01 -0.84
N LEU A 379 4.74 -0.96 0.06
CA LEU A 379 4.10 -2.28 0.03
C LEU A 379 2.73 -2.34 0.73
N GLU A 380 2.05 -1.22 0.98
CA GLU A 380 0.77 -1.21 1.71
C GLU A 380 -0.27 -2.18 1.12
N GLU A 381 -0.50 -2.13 -0.19
CA GLU A 381 -1.50 -2.97 -0.84
C GLU A 381 -1.08 -4.44 -0.91
N ILE A 382 0.22 -4.72 -1.10
CA ILE A 382 0.77 -6.08 -1.02
C ILE A 382 0.60 -6.64 0.40
N ARG A 383 0.79 -5.82 1.44
CA ARG A 383 0.56 -6.22 2.83
C ARG A 383 -0.90 -6.59 3.09
N LYS A 384 -1.86 -5.78 2.63
CA LYS A 384 -3.30 -6.07 2.76
C LYS A 384 -3.67 -7.38 2.06
N GLU A 385 -3.16 -7.59 0.86
CA GLU A 385 -3.39 -8.83 0.12
C GLU A 385 -2.74 -10.05 0.80
N HIS A 386 -1.52 -9.91 1.32
CA HIS A 386 -0.87 -10.99 2.07
C HIS A 386 -1.63 -11.34 3.35
N GLN A 387 -2.17 -10.35 4.06
CA GLN A 387 -3.04 -10.57 5.21
C GLN A 387 -4.30 -11.36 4.83
N PHE A 388 -4.93 -11.02 3.70
CA PHE A 388 -6.08 -11.78 3.18
C PHE A 388 -5.70 -13.23 2.87
N TYR A 389 -4.58 -13.44 2.16
CA TYR A 389 -4.08 -14.78 1.82
C TYR A 389 -3.79 -15.62 3.06
N ASN A 390 -3.07 -15.08 4.05
CA ASN A 390 -2.82 -15.77 5.32
C ASN A 390 -4.12 -16.04 6.09
N GLY A 391 -5.10 -15.15 6.00
CA GLY A 391 -6.44 -15.39 6.52
C GLY A 391 -7.07 -16.66 5.94
N LEU A 392 -6.95 -16.88 4.63
CA LEU A 392 -7.44 -18.10 3.98
C LEU A 392 -6.68 -19.36 4.42
N VAL A 393 -5.36 -19.26 4.63
CA VAL A 393 -4.56 -20.35 5.20
C VAL A 393 -5.03 -20.69 6.61
N ASN A 394 -5.26 -19.68 7.44
CA ASN A 394 -5.75 -19.86 8.81
C ASN A 394 -7.15 -20.47 8.86
N VAL A 395 -8.05 -20.06 7.97
CA VAL A 395 -9.37 -20.67 7.79
C VAL A 395 -9.24 -22.17 7.44
N TYR A 396 -8.37 -22.52 6.50
CA TYR A 396 -8.18 -23.92 6.14
C TYR A 396 -7.68 -24.74 7.33
N ASN A 397 -6.66 -24.24 8.02
CA ASN A 397 -6.06 -24.92 9.16
C ASN A 397 -7.04 -25.03 10.34
N SER A 398 -7.85 -24.00 10.60
CA SER A 398 -8.82 -24.02 11.70
C SER A 398 -9.88 -25.11 11.52
N VAL A 399 -10.26 -25.40 10.26
CA VAL A 399 -11.17 -26.50 9.93
C VAL A 399 -10.45 -27.84 10.06
N VAL A 400 -9.33 -28.03 9.36
CA VAL A 400 -8.66 -29.34 9.29
C VAL A 400 -8.08 -29.77 10.63
N GLN A 401 -7.61 -28.82 11.44
CA GLN A 401 -7.01 -29.07 12.76
C GLN A 401 -8.02 -28.93 13.92
N ALA A 402 -9.32 -28.73 13.63
CA ALA A 402 -10.35 -28.66 14.66
C ALA A 402 -10.36 -29.95 15.51
N PRO A 403 -10.49 -29.86 16.86
CA PRO A 403 -10.58 -31.03 17.74
C PRO A 403 -11.61 -32.03 17.22
N GLN A 404 -11.30 -33.33 17.23
CA GLN A 404 -12.10 -34.37 16.58
C GLN A 404 -13.49 -34.53 17.20
N GLU A 405 -13.63 -34.13 18.47
CA GLU A 405 -14.87 -34.16 19.24
C GLU A 405 -15.89 -33.13 18.75
N LEU A 406 -15.44 -32.06 18.08
CA LEU A 406 -16.35 -31.07 17.51
C LEU A 406 -17.21 -31.70 16.41
N THR A 407 -18.51 -31.43 16.50
CA THR A 407 -19.49 -31.78 15.48
C THR A 407 -19.28 -30.95 14.21
N HIS A 408 -19.81 -31.43 13.08
CA HIS A 408 -19.79 -30.67 11.82
C HIS A 408 -20.40 -29.27 11.97
N ASP A 409 -21.42 -29.10 12.81
CA ASP A 409 -22.05 -27.81 13.05
C ASP A 409 -21.11 -26.82 13.76
N GLU A 410 -20.44 -27.29 14.82
CA GLU A 410 -19.48 -26.49 15.55
C GLU A 410 -18.29 -26.10 14.67
N VAL A 411 -17.80 -27.02 13.82
CA VAL A 411 -16.72 -26.71 12.88
C VAL A 411 -17.18 -25.71 11.81
N ARG A 412 -18.42 -25.78 11.31
CA ARG A 412 -18.95 -24.77 10.39
C ARG A 412 -19.06 -23.39 11.04
N LYS A 413 -19.50 -23.32 12.30
CA LYS A 413 -19.55 -22.06 13.07
C LYS A 413 -18.16 -21.48 13.26
N LEU A 414 -17.19 -22.31 13.66
CA LEU A 414 -15.78 -21.92 13.77
C LEU A 414 -15.25 -21.38 12.43
N ASN A 415 -15.49 -22.08 11.32
CA ASN A 415 -15.11 -21.65 9.99
C ASN A 415 -15.71 -20.28 9.63
N ALA A 416 -17.02 -20.09 9.88
CA ALA A 416 -17.70 -18.83 9.62
C ALA A 416 -17.12 -17.67 10.44
N LEU A 417 -16.76 -17.89 11.70
CA LEU A 417 -16.12 -16.88 12.54
C LEU A 417 -14.71 -16.52 12.04
N GLU A 418 -13.92 -17.49 11.58
CA GLU A 418 -12.63 -17.19 10.95
C GLU A 418 -12.80 -16.38 9.66
N TYR A 419 -13.79 -16.72 8.83
CA TYR A 419 -14.10 -15.92 7.64
C TYR A 419 -14.56 -14.51 7.95
N GLN A 420 -15.29 -14.28 9.05
CA GLN A 420 -15.64 -12.94 9.49
C GLN A 420 -14.38 -12.10 9.71
N LYS A 421 -13.37 -12.64 10.42
CA LYS A 421 -12.08 -11.96 10.62
C LYS A 421 -11.37 -11.64 9.30
N VAL A 422 -11.44 -12.55 8.33
CA VAL A 422 -10.85 -12.32 7.00
C VAL A 422 -11.55 -11.17 6.28
N PHE A 423 -12.89 -11.19 6.20
CA PHE A 423 -13.66 -10.22 5.41
C PHE A 423 -13.86 -8.87 6.09
N GLU A 424 -13.85 -8.78 7.43
CA GLU A 424 -13.97 -7.52 8.17
C GLU A 424 -12.83 -6.54 7.86
N ASN A 425 -11.68 -7.05 7.42
CA ASN A 425 -10.54 -6.25 6.98
C ASN A 425 -10.53 -5.97 5.47
N GLN A 426 -11.60 -6.30 4.74
CA GLN A 426 -11.70 -6.13 3.29
C GLN A 426 -12.76 -5.10 2.90
N ASN A 427 -12.61 -4.55 1.70
CA ASN A 427 -13.62 -3.68 1.11
C ASN A 427 -14.81 -4.51 0.60
N TYR A 428 -15.95 -4.44 1.27
CA TYR A 428 -17.17 -5.10 0.83
C TYR A 428 -18.41 -4.20 0.97
N LEU A 429 -19.51 -4.60 0.32
CA LEU A 429 -20.82 -3.98 0.45
C LEU A 429 -21.90 -5.07 0.54
N ILE A 430 -22.71 -5.01 1.60
CA ILE A 430 -23.91 -5.84 1.75
C ILE A 430 -25.12 -4.90 1.67
N LYS A 431 -26.09 -5.20 0.79
CA LYS A 431 -27.37 -4.49 0.69
C LYS A 431 -28.54 -5.45 0.78
N GLY A 432 -29.70 -4.97 1.24
CA GLY A 432 -30.93 -5.74 1.28
C GLY A 432 -31.08 -6.65 2.49
N GLN A 433 -30.41 -6.34 3.61
CA GLN A 433 -30.50 -7.12 4.85
C GLN A 433 -31.93 -7.17 5.40
N GLU A 434 -32.73 -6.14 5.12
CA GLU A 434 -34.16 -6.08 5.41
C GLU A 434 -35.00 -7.16 4.70
N ASN A 435 -34.47 -7.77 3.64
CA ASN A 435 -35.14 -8.86 2.92
C ASN A 435 -34.92 -10.24 3.57
N LEU A 436 -34.07 -10.33 4.59
CA LEU A 436 -33.82 -11.60 5.28
C LEU A 436 -35.05 -12.00 6.10
N PRO A 437 -35.62 -13.21 5.90
CA PRO A 437 -36.71 -13.69 6.74
C PRO A 437 -36.34 -13.68 8.23
N ASP A 438 -37.31 -13.42 9.11
CA ASP A 438 -37.06 -13.39 10.54
C ASP A 438 -36.75 -14.78 11.11
N GLU A 439 -37.51 -15.78 10.66
CA GLU A 439 -37.31 -17.18 11.04
C GLU A 439 -36.36 -17.90 10.08
N PRO A 440 -35.49 -18.79 10.57
CA PRO A 440 -34.60 -19.59 9.74
C PRO A 440 -35.37 -20.76 9.07
N GLY A 441 -34.66 -21.62 8.34
CA GLY A 441 -35.27 -22.69 7.53
C GLY A 441 -35.55 -22.27 6.08
N ASN A 442 -34.68 -21.43 5.51
CA ASN A 442 -34.82 -20.87 4.18
C ASN A 442 -33.75 -21.39 3.21
N ILE A 443 -34.01 -21.25 1.92
CA ILE A 443 -33.07 -21.59 0.84
C ILE A 443 -32.51 -20.29 0.26
N PHE A 444 -31.21 -20.09 0.38
CA PHE A 444 -30.48 -18.97 -0.20
C PHE A 444 -29.89 -19.42 -1.53
N ILE A 445 -30.36 -18.81 -2.63
CA ILE A 445 -29.81 -19.06 -3.96
C ILE A 445 -28.88 -17.92 -4.37
N TYR A 446 -27.76 -18.24 -5.00
CA TYR A 446 -26.75 -17.25 -5.37
C TYR A 446 -26.04 -17.61 -6.66
N ASN A 447 -25.50 -16.60 -7.35
CA ASN A 447 -24.62 -16.86 -8.48
C ASN A 447 -23.22 -17.26 -8.03
N HIS A 448 -22.62 -18.27 -8.67
CA HIS A 448 -21.35 -18.83 -8.22
C HIS A 448 -20.17 -18.35 -9.07
N LEU A 449 -19.18 -17.76 -8.41
CA LEU A 449 -18.02 -17.15 -9.04
C LEU A 449 -16.78 -18.02 -8.91
N ARG A 450 -15.92 -18.00 -9.94
CA ARG A 450 -14.59 -18.60 -9.89
C ARG A 450 -13.73 -17.90 -8.84
N ASN A 451 -12.69 -18.56 -8.35
CA ASN A 451 -11.70 -17.90 -7.51
C ASN A 451 -10.55 -17.34 -8.35
N HIS A 452 -10.01 -16.20 -7.95
CA HIS A 452 -8.78 -15.70 -8.53
C HIS A 452 -7.61 -16.66 -8.23
N PRO A 453 -6.75 -17.03 -9.21
CA PRO A 453 -5.65 -17.98 -9.00
C PRO A 453 -4.68 -17.61 -7.88
N TYR A 454 -4.52 -16.32 -7.60
CA TYR A 454 -3.70 -15.82 -6.50
C TYR A 454 -4.16 -16.35 -5.12
N ASN A 455 -5.46 -16.63 -4.95
CA ASN A 455 -6.03 -17.14 -3.70
C ASN A 455 -5.88 -18.66 -3.54
N THR A 456 -5.28 -19.35 -4.51
CA THR A 456 -5.03 -20.80 -4.44
C THR A 456 -4.00 -21.11 -3.35
N LEU A 457 -4.31 -22.02 -2.43
CA LEU A 457 -3.40 -22.44 -1.36
C LEU A 457 -2.25 -23.31 -1.91
N PRO A 458 -1.14 -23.52 -1.17
CA PRO A 458 0.06 -24.20 -1.68
C PRO A 458 -0.18 -25.63 -2.18
N ASN A 459 -1.21 -26.31 -1.66
CA ASN A 459 -1.62 -27.65 -2.07
C ASN A 459 -2.61 -27.67 -3.25
N GLN A 460 -2.72 -26.56 -4.00
CA GLN A 460 -3.66 -26.33 -5.10
C GLN A 460 -5.14 -26.28 -4.69
N PHE A 461 -5.44 -26.19 -3.39
CA PHE A 461 -6.81 -26.04 -2.94
C PHE A 461 -7.31 -24.61 -3.17
N GLN A 462 -8.48 -24.48 -3.80
CA GLN A 462 -9.16 -23.21 -4.00
C GLN A 462 -10.42 -23.17 -3.14
N ILE A 463 -10.43 -22.28 -2.15
CA ILE A 463 -11.60 -22.12 -1.28
C ILE A 463 -12.59 -21.14 -1.91
N THR A 464 -13.85 -21.55 -2.09
CA THR A 464 -14.92 -20.73 -2.70
C THR A 464 -15.29 -19.52 -1.84
N LEU A 465 -14.90 -18.31 -2.25
CA LEU A 465 -15.08 -17.12 -1.41
C LEU A 465 -16.52 -16.66 -1.27
N ASP A 466 -17.31 -16.70 -2.34
CA ASP A 466 -18.69 -16.19 -2.38
C ASP A 466 -19.63 -16.86 -1.38
N SER A 467 -19.67 -18.19 -1.38
CA SER A 467 -20.52 -18.99 -0.51
C SER A 467 -20.06 -18.95 0.94
N HIS A 468 -18.75 -18.89 1.19
CA HIS A 468 -18.25 -18.65 2.54
C HIS A 468 -18.55 -17.23 3.03
N PHE A 469 -18.53 -16.23 2.16
CA PHE A 469 -18.97 -14.88 2.49
C PHE A 469 -20.46 -14.85 2.87
N ILE A 470 -21.33 -15.50 2.11
CA ILE A 470 -22.76 -15.61 2.48
C ILE A 470 -22.92 -16.32 3.83
N SER A 471 -22.21 -17.42 4.04
CA SER A 471 -22.25 -18.17 5.31
C SER A 471 -21.82 -17.29 6.49
N ALA A 472 -20.69 -16.60 6.38
CA ALA A 472 -20.06 -15.85 7.46
C ALA A 472 -20.64 -14.45 7.68
N MET A 473 -20.89 -13.70 6.60
CA MET A 473 -21.23 -12.28 6.67
C MET A 473 -22.74 -12.03 6.58
N VAL A 474 -23.53 -13.00 6.14
CA VAL A 474 -25.00 -12.90 6.05
C VAL A 474 -25.68 -13.83 7.05
N LEU A 475 -25.53 -15.15 6.89
CA LEU A 475 -26.31 -16.12 7.67
C LEU A 475 -25.87 -16.18 9.12
N MET A 476 -24.57 -16.33 9.38
CA MET A 476 -24.04 -16.38 10.74
C MET A 476 -24.38 -15.11 11.54
N LYS A 477 -24.36 -13.93 10.91
CA LYS A 477 -24.72 -12.66 11.57
C LYS A 477 -26.22 -12.52 11.87
N LYS A 478 -27.12 -13.03 11.02
CA LYS A 478 -28.58 -12.94 11.21
C LYS A 478 -29.14 -14.06 12.09
N TYR A 479 -28.68 -15.29 11.91
CA TYR A 479 -29.30 -16.49 12.47
C TYR A 479 -28.40 -17.25 13.47
N ASN A 480 -27.15 -16.82 13.67
CA ASN A 480 -26.14 -17.57 14.44
C ASN A 480 -25.95 -19.02 13.90
N ASP A 481 -26.16 -19.18 12.60
CA ASP A 481 -26.04 -20.42 11.84
C ASP A 481 -25.46 -20.07 10.47
N PRO A 482 -24.31 -20.63 10.07
CA PRO A 482 -23.69 -20.36 8.78
C PRO A 482 -24.42 -21.00 7.60
N GLY A 483 -25.42 -21.84 7.86
CA GLY A 483 -26.14 -22.62 6.87
C GLY A 483 -25.34 -23.82 6.35
N LEU A 484 -26.05 -24.67 5.64
CA LEU A 484 -25.49 -25.86 5.01
C LEU A 484 -25.41 -25.67 3.49
N ARG A 485 -24.23 -25.97 2.94
CA ARG A 485 -23.93 -25.79 1.53
C ARG A 485 -24.06 -27.09 0.76
N ILE A 486 -24.25 -26.93 -0.55
CA ILE A 486 -24.13 -28.02 -1.51
C ILE A 486 -22.73 -27.98 -2.11
N VAL A 487 -21.98 -29.06 -1.93
CA VAL A 487 -20.56 -29.14 -2.29
C VAL A 487 -20.36 -30.26 -3.30
N ARG A 488 -19.46 -30.04 -4.26
CA ARG A 488 -19.08 -31.05 -5.24
C ARG A 488 -18.26 -32.15 -4.57
N ILE A 489 -18.52 -33.40 -4.92
CA ILE A 489 -17.61 -34.51 -4.59
C ILE A 489 -16.29 -34.30 -5.34
N GLY A 490 -15.21 -34.03 -4.58
CA GLY A 490 -13.86 -33.87 -5.09
C GLY A 490 -13.28 -35.17 -5.66
N MET A 491 -12.42 -35.07 -6.67
CA MET A 491 -11.66 -36.20 -7.22
C MET A 491 -10.66 -36.74 -6.18
N SER A 492 -10.28 -38.01 -6.28
CA SER A 492 -9.33 -38.66 -5.35
C SER A 492 -7.96 -37.97 -5.24
N LYS A 493 -7.55 -37.20 -6.25
CA LYS A 493 -6.32 -36.40 -6.23
C LYS A 493 -6.45 -35.06 -5.48
N GLU A 494 -7.65 -34.67 -5.08
CA GLU A 494 -7.95 -33.40 -4.40
C GLU A 494 -8.04 -33.60 -2.87
N TYR A 495 -6.99 -34.17 -2.26
CA TYR A 495 -6.98 -34.55 -0.84
C TYR A 495 -7.41 -33.39 0.09
N ALA A 496 -6.83 -32.20 -0.12
CA ALA A 496 -7.13 -31.01 0.68
C ALA A 496 -8.59 -30.57 0.60
N HIS A 497 -9.22 -30.71 -0.58
CA HIS A 497 -10.64 -30.42 -0.76
C HIS A 497 -11.49 -31.42 0.04
N GLN A 498 -11.16 -32.71 -0.03
CA GLN A 498 -11.89 -33.75 0.68
C GLN A 498 -11.80 -33.55 2.19
N GLU A 499 -10.59 -33.38 2.72
CA GLU A 499 -10.35 -33.18 4.15
C GLU A 499 -11.12 -31.99 4.73
N TYR A 500 -11.06 -30.85 4.03
CA TYR A 500 -11.76 -29.63 4.45
C TYR A 500 -13.29 -29.78 4.45
N TYR A 501 -13.87 -30.26 3.36
CA TYR A 501 -15.33 -30.34 3.23
C TYR A 501 -15.96 -31.51 4.00
N GLN A 502 -15.22 -32.61 4.20
CA GLN A 502 -15.65 -33.69 5.09
C GLN A 502 -15.76 -33.20 6.53
N ARG A 503 -14.78 -32.42 7.02
CA ARG A 503 -14.86 -31.86 8.38
C ARG A 503 -16.06 -30.92 8.55
N LEU A 504 -16.44 -30.18 7.51
CA LEU A 504 -17.61 -29.29 7.52
C LEU A 504 -18.95 -30.02 7.41
N GLY A 505 -18.98 -31.28 6.93
CA GLY A 505 -20.20 -32.08 6.80
C GLY A 505 -21.29 -31.40 5.96
N HIS A 506 -20.91 -30.83 4.82
CA HIS A 506 -21.84 -30.30 3.83
C HIS A 506 -22.48 -31.41 2.98
N ILE A 507 -23.52 -31.10 2.21
CA ILE A 507 -24.21 -32.10 1.37
C ILE A 507 -23.44 -32.25 0.05
N ASP A 508 -23.03 -33.47 -0.24
CA ASP A 508 -22.25 -33.82 -1.43
C ASP A 508 -23.13 -34.05 -2.67
N VAL A 509 -22.69 -33.53 -3.82
CA VAL A 509 -23.30 -33.77 -5.13
C VAL A 509 -22.26 -34.02 -6.24
N PHE A 510 -22.67 -34.73 -7.29
CA PHE A 510 -21.85 -34.88 -8.50
C PHE A 510 -21.99 -33.67 -9.43
N THR A 511 -20.87 -33.11 -9.88
CA THR A 511 -20.81 -32.18 -11.02
C THR A 511 -19.97 -32.77 -12.17
N GLU A 512 -19.78 -32.02 -13.26
CA GLU A 512 -18.94 -32.43 -14.40
C GLU A 512 -17.50 -32.73 -13.97
N ASP A 513 -17.00 -32.03 -12.95
CA ASP A 513 -15.64 -32.17 -12.43
C ASP A 513 -15.49 -33.32 -11.42
N SER A 514 -16.55 -34.05 -11.07
CA SER A 514 -16.49 -35.21 -10.15
C SER A 514 -16.09 -36.53 -10.84
N GLY A 515 -15.66 -36.49 -12.10
CA GLY A 515 -15.26 -37.68 -12.88
C GLY A 515 -16.42 -38.50 -13.47
N LYS A 516 -16.10 -39.67 -14.06
CA LYS A 516 -17.08 -40.56 -14.70
C LYS A 516 -17.80 -41.42 -13.64
N ASN A 517 -19.09 -41.15 -13.42
CA ASN A 517 -19.94 -41.87 -12.46
C ASN A 517 -21.11 -42.57 -13.16
N THR A 518 -21.53 -43.73 -12.64
CA THR A 518 -22.65 -44.51 -13.19
C THR A 518 -24.01 -43.81 -12.97
N LYS A 519 -25.01 -44.15 -13.79
CA LYS A 519 -26.39 -43.62 -13.61
C LYS A 519 -26.99 -43.98 -12.25
N LYS A 520 -26.60 -45.12 -11.67
CA LYS A 520 -27.09 -45.62 -10.38
C LYS A 520 -26.56 -44.76 -9.23
N GLU A 521 -25.25 -44.50 -9.20
CA GLU A 521 -24.60 -43.65 -8.20
C GLU A 521 -25.15 -42.22 -8.24
N LYS A 522 -25.30 -41.64 -9.45
CA LYS A 522 -25.91 -40.31 -9.62
C LYS A 522 -27.33 -40.23 -9.07
N ARG A 523 -28.12 -41.30 -9.18
CA ARG A 523 -29.49 -41.35 -8.61
C ARG A 523 -29.47 -41.46 -7.09
N GLN A 524 -28.55 -42.24 -6.52
CA GLN A 524 -28.41 -42.39 -5.07
C GLN A 524 -28.00 -41.08 -4.39
N VAL A 525 -26.94 -40.44 -4.88
CA VAL A 525 -26.48 -39.14 -4.33
C VAL A 525 -27.56 -38.07 -4.46
N ARG A 526 -28.30 -38.04 -5.58
CA ARG A 526 -29.42 -37.11 -5.74
C ARG A 526 -30.54 -37.36 -4.71
N GLN A 527 -30.82 -38.62 -4.38
CA GLN A 527 -31.82 -38.94 -3.35
C GLN A 527 -31.33 -38.54 -1.96
N MET A 528 -30.06 -38.78 -1.65
CA MET A 528 -29.43 -38.35 -0.39
C MET A 528 -29.52 -36.82 -0.23
N PHE A 529 -29.19 -36.07 -1.29
CA PHE A 529 -29.36 -34.62 -1.33
C PHE A 529 -30.77 -34.18 -0.89
N PHE A 530 -31.83 -34.71 -1.50
CA PHE A 530 -33.19 -34.31 -1.14
C PHE A 530 -33.55 -34.69 0.30
N ASN A 531 -33.11 -35.85 0.77
CA ASN A 531 -33.40 -36.31 2.12
C ASN A 531 -32.69 -35.44 3.18
N GLU A 532 -31.39 -35.22 3.05
CA GLU A 532 -30.58 -34.44 3.99
C GLU A 532 -30.99 -32.97 3.99
N ALA A 533 -31.18 -32.38 2.80
CA ALA A 533 -31.61 -31.00 2.65
C ALA A 533 -33.01 -30.76 3.26
N SER A 534 -33.97 -31.68 3.03
CA SER A 534 -35.31 -31.57 3.60
C SER A 534 -35.29 -31.69 5.12
N ALA A 535 -34.48 -32.61 5.66
CA ALA A 535 -34.33 -32.79 7.10
C ALA A 535 -33.73 -31.55 7.76
N HIS A 536 -32.67 -30.99 7.17
CA HIS A 536 -32.02 -29.78 7.68
C HIS A 536 -32.98 -28.57 7.69
N LEU A 537 -33.70 -28.32 6.60
CA LEU A 537 -34.71 -27.25 6.53
C LEU A 537 -35.86 -27.46 7.53
N THR A 538 -36.32 -28.70 7.70
CA THR A 538 -37.40 -29.03 8.66
C THR A 538 -36.99 -28.74 10.11
N ASN A 539 -35.70 -28.91 10.41
CA ASN A 539 -35.12 -28.58 11.72
C ASN A 539 -34.75 -27.09 11.88
N GLY A 540 -35.15 -26.23 10.94
CA GLY A 540 -34.90 -24.80 10.97
C GLY A 540 -33.52 -24.38 10.46
N GLY A 541 -32.74 -25.29 9.87
CA GLY A 541 -31.44 -24.97 9.27
C GLY A 541 -31.57 -24.31 7.90
N ASN A 542 -30.68 -23.38 7.56
CA ASN A 542 -30.68 -22.69 6.28
C ASN A 542 -29.82 -23.42 5.22
N LEU A 543 -30.22 -23.37 3.95
CA LEU A 543 -29.42 -23.93 2.84
C LEU A 543 -28.85 -22.84 1.94
N ILE A 544 -27.63 -23.05 1.44
CA ILE A 544 -27.00 -22.21 0.41
C ILE A 544 -26.79 -23.04 -0.85
N ILE A 545 -27.42 -22.66 -1.95
CA ILE A 545 -27.44 -23.44 -3.19
C ILE A 545 -27.13 -22.54 -4.39
N SER A 546 -26.11 -22.88 -5.18
CA SER A 546 -25.96 -22.27 -6.51
C SER A 546 -26.84 -23.02 -7.51
N PRO A 547 -27.88 -22.37 -8.09
CA PRO A 547 -28.71 -23.02 -9.08
C PRO A 547 -27.95 -23.29 -10.40
N GLU A 548 -26.87 -22.55 -10.69
CA GLU A 548 -26.01 -22.81 -11.86
C GLU A 548 -25.25 -24.14 -11.71
N GLY A 549 -24.78 -24.40 -10.49
CA GLY A 549 -23.99 -25.58 -10.13
C GLY A 549 -22.61 -25.66 -10.81
N ASN A 550 -22.20 -24.63 -11.54
CA ASN A 550 -20.86 -24.38 -12.08
C ASN A 550 -20.46 -22.94 -11.71
N SER A 551 -19.16 -22.65 -11.66
CA SER A 551 -18.64 -21.30 -11.37
C SER A 551 -18.21 -20.54 -12.63
N TYR A 552 -18.52 -19.25 -12.69
CA TYR A 552 -18.23 -18.36 -13.84
C TYR A 552 -17.44 -17.12 -13.42
N SER A 553 -16.97 -16.32 -14.37
CA SER A 553 -16.50 -14.96 -14.05
C SER A 553 -17.69 -14.03 -13.76
N THR A 554 -17.43 -12.89 -13.12
CA THR A 554 -18.45 -11.88 -12.80
C THR A 554 -19.22 -11.41 -14.05
N GLU A 555 -18.59 -11.36 -15.22
CA GLU A 555 -19.24 -10.92 -16.47
C GLU A 555 -20.05 -12.02 -17.18
N GLU A 556 -19.74 -13.29 -16.91
CA GLU A 556 -20.32 -14.44 -17.61
C GLU A 556 -21.50 -15.06 -16.86
N THR A 557 -21.61 -14.79 -15.55
CA THR A 557 -22.70 -15.30 -14.70
C THR A 557 -24.02 -14.55 -14.92
N PRO A 558 -25.21 -15.18 -14.79
CA PRO A 558 -25.45 -16.57 -14.43
C PRO A 558 -25.50 -17.51 -15.64
N GLY A 559 -24.88 -18.67 -15.49
CA GLY A 559 -25.10 -19.84 -16.33
C GLY A 559 -26.50 -20.46 -16.16
N PRO A 560 -26.79 -21.56 -16.88
CA PRO A 560 -28.11 -22.19 -16.87
C PRO A 560 -28.53 -22.69 -15.48
N PHE A 561 -29.74 -22.34 -15.04
CA PHE A 561 -30.25 -22.78 -13.74
C PHE A 561 -30.74 -24.23 -13.76
N LYS A 562 -30.42 -24.95 -12.69
CA LYS A 562 -30.83 -26.33 -12.40
C LYS A 562 -32.08 -26.32 -11.50
N PRO A 563 -32.99 -27.30 -11.65
CA PRO A 563 -34.25 -27.34 -10.91
C PRO A 563 -34.12 -27.72 -9.42
N GLY A 564 -32.92 -28.06 -8.92
CA GLY A 564 -32.73 -28.72 -7.62
C GLY A 564 -33.31 -27.96 -6.43
N ALA A 565 -32.93 -26.69 -6.27
CA ALA A 565 -33.39 -25.83 -5.17
C ALA A 565 -34.92 -25.61 -5.19
N PHE A 566 -35.47 -25.36 -6.38
CA PHE A 566 -36.90 -25.07 -6.56
C PHE A 566 -37.76 -26.32 -6.33
N LYS A 567 -37.32 -27.48 -6.84
CA LYS A 567 -37.99 -28.76 -6.57
C LYS A 567 -37.93 -29.15 -5.10
N LEU A 568 -36.82 -28.84 -4.42
CA LEU A 568 -36.70 -29.08 -2.99
C LEU A 568 -37.76 -28.26 -2.25
N ALA A 569 -37.85 -26.96 -2.52
CA ALA A 569 -38.85 -26.08 -1.89
C ALA A 569 -40.28 -26.59 -2.10
N LEU A 570 -40.68 -26.88 -3.34
CA LEU A 570 -42.02 -27.35 -3.70
C LEU A 570 -42.43 -28.67 -3.02
N ASN A 571 -41.46 -29.52 -2.67
CA ASN A 571 -41.70 -30.83 -2.10
C ASN A 571 -41.69 -30.84 -0.56
N MET A 572 -41.47 -29.68 0.08
CA MET A 572 -41.51 -29.56 1.53
C MET A 572 -42.95 -29.39 2.04
N LYS A 573 -43.25 -30.00 3.21
CA LYS A 573 -44.55 -29.81 3.88
C LYS A 573 -44.82 -28.35 4.24
N LYS A 574 -43.80 -27.67 4.79
CA LYS A 574 -43.77 -26.22 4.98
C LYS A 574 -42.81 -25.68 3.94
N GLU A 575 -43.34 -25.06 2.89
CA GLU A 575 -42.51 -24.51 1.82
C GLU A 575 -41.55 -23.44 2.40
N PRO A 576 -40.22 -23.56 2.21
CA PRO A 576 -39.25 -22.58 2.68
C PRO A 576 -39.29 -21.31 1.82
N TRP A 577 -38.81 -20.17 2.32
CA TRP A 577 -38.56 -19.03 1.44
C TRP A 577 -37.33 -19.30 0.58
N ILE A 578 -37.36 -18.88 -0.67
CA ILE A 578 -36.19 -18.78 -1.52
C ILE A 578 -35.71 -17.32 -1.50
N VAL A 579 -34.52 -17.10 -0.96
CA VAL A 579 -33.87 -15.79 -0.85
C VAL A 579 -32.80 -15.66 -1.93
N PRO A 580 -32.97 -14.80 -2.94
CA PRO A 580 -31.96 -14.61 -3.98
C PRO A 580 -30.85 -13.69 -3.47
N ILE A 581 -29.58 -14.05 -3.75
CA ILE A 581 -28.41 -13.25 -3.43
C ILE A 581 -27.56 -13.08 -4.69
N ALA A 582 -27.40 -11.84 -5.15
CA ALA A 582 -26.50 -11.51 -6.24
C ALA A 582 -25.13 -11.07 -5.70
N VAL A 583 -24.07 -11.75 -6.11
CA VAL A 583 -22.68 -11.43 -5.75
C VAL A 583 -21.86 -10.98 -6.95
N ALA A 584 -20.89 -10.09 -6.73
CA ALA A 584 -19.97 -9.64 -7.77
C ALA A 584 -18.54 -9.49 -7.24
N ASN A 585 -17.57 -9.70 -8.14
CA ASN A 585 -16.13 -9.55 -7.98
C ASN A 585 -15.42 -10.50 -6.98
N PHE A 586 -16.04 -11.61 -6.59
CA PHE A 586 -15.33 -12.63 -5.80
C PHE A 586 -14.28 -13.40 -6.61
N ASP A 587 -14.32 -13.29 -7.95
CA ASP A 587 -13.33 -13.81 -8.90
C ASP A 587 -12.16 -12.86 -9.17
N ARG A 588 -12.19 -11.66 -8.60
CA ARG A 588 -11.13 -10.66 -8.76
C ARG A 588 -10.08 -10.79 -7.66
N ARG A 589 -8.88 -10.30 -7.96
CA ARG A 589 -7.80 -10.13 -6.97
C ARG A 589 -8.30 -9.19 -5.86
N VAL A 590 -7.94 -9.44 -4.60
CA VAL A 590 -8.47 -8.66 -3.47
C VAL A 590 -8.02 -7.19 -3.50
N ARG A 591 -6.81 -6.96 -4.01
CA ARG A 591 -6.26 -5.62 -4.19
C ARG A 591 -7.07 -4.81 -5.20
N ASN A 592 -7.39 -3.56 -4.85
CA ASN A 592 -8.21 -2.65 -5.66
C ASN A 592 -9.61 -3.21 -6.01
N ASN A 593 -10.13 -4.12 -5.19
CA ASN A 593 -11.41 -4.76 -5.42
C ASN A 593 -12.41 -4.44 -4.30
N ARG A 594 -13.69 -4.59 -4.63
CA ARG A 594 -14.79 -4.49 -3.68
C ARG A 594 -15.73 -5.68 -3.87
N PHE A 595 -15.88 -6.50 -2.83
CA PHE A 595 -16.82 -7.62 -2.82
C PHE A 595 -18.25 -7.10 -2.65
N ILE A 596 -19.16 -7.45 -3.55
CA ILE A 596 -20.56 -6.99 -3.47
C ILE A 596 -21.47 -8.16 -3.20
N CYS A 597 -22.41 -7.99 -2.26
CA CYS A 597 -23.48 -8.92 -1.95
C CYS A 597 -24.79 -8.16 -1.84
N ILE A 598 -25.74 -8.42 -2.74
CA ILE A 598 -27.10 -7.87 -2.70
C ILE A 598 -28.05 -9.00 -2.35
N ILE A 599 -28.81 -8.83 -1.27
CA ILE A 599 -29.86 -9.74 -0.83
C ILE A 599 -31.19 -9.21 -1.39
N LEU A 600 -31.89 -10.03 -2.15
CA LEU A 600 -33.12 -9.65 -2.85
C LEU A 600 -34.36 -10.13 -2.07
N PRO A 601 -35.55 -9.56 -2.35
CA PRO A 601 -36.79 -10.00 -1.73
C PRO A 601 -37.03 -11.52 -1.88
N PRO A 602 -37.42 -12.21 -0.80
CA PRO A 602 -37.70 -13.64 -0.83
C PRO A 602 -39.00 -13.96 -1.58
N PHE A 603 -39.12 -15.18 -2.09
CA PHE A 603 -40.32 -15.66 -2.76
C PHE A 603 -40.58 -17.16 -2.49
N LYS A 604 -41.81 -17.63 -2.73
CA LYS A 604 -42.13 -19.07 -2.74
C LYS A 604 -42.05 -19.63 -4.15
N ALA A 605 -41.52 -20.85 -4.30
CA ALA A 605 -41.46 -21.49 -5.62
C ALA A 605 -42.87 -21.73 -6.20
N SER A 606 -43.85 -22.01 -5.33
CA SER A 606 -45.26 -22.18 -5.68
C SER A 606 -45.94 -20.94 -6.27
N GLU A 607 -45.37 -19.73 -6.07
CA GLU A 607 -45.85 -18.51 -6.73
C GLU A 607 -45.62 -18.52 -8.25
N TYR A 608 -44.65 -19.31 -8.71
CA TYR A 608 -44.22 -19.35 -10.12
C TYR A 608 -44.44 -20.71 -10.78
N ILE A 609 -44.44 -21.80 -10.00
CA ILE A 609 -44.58 -23.18 -10.49
C ILE A 609 -45.81 -23.81 -9.83
N ARG A 610 -46.87 -24.00 -10.60
CA ARG A 610 -48.14 -24.56 -10.13
C ARG A 610 -48.09 -26.08 -10.01
N ASN A 611 -47.44 -26.75 -10.96
CA ASN A 611 -47.30 -28.21 -10.96
C ASN A 611 -45.83 -28.63 -10.88
N SER A 612 -45.41 -29.13 -9.71
CA SER A 612 -44.03 -29.58 -9.45
C SER A 612 -43.56 -30.77 -10.30
N GLU A 613 -44.49 -31.47 -10.94
CA GLU A 613 -44.22 -32.58 -11.86
C GLU A 613 -44.15 -32.14 -13.34
N ASP A 614 -44.60 -30.93 -13.68
CA ASP A 614 -44.54 -30.41 -15.05
C ASP A 614 -43.12 -29.92 -15.40
N LYS A 615 -42.42 -30.74 -16.18
CA LYS A 615 -41.05 -30.45 -16.65
C LYS A 615 -40.96 -29.29 -17.64
N ALA A 616 -42.05 -28.93 -18.33
CA ALA A 616 -42.08 -27.79 -19.23
C ALA A 616 -42.26 -26.49 -18.45
N GLU A 617 -43.19 -26.46 -17.50
CA GLU A 617 -43.41 -25.32 -16.60
C GLU A 617 -42.14 -24.97 -15.83
N ILE A 618 -41.49 -25.97 -15.21
CA ILE A 618 -40.22 -25.76 -14.50
C ILE A 618 -39.13 -25.23 -15.43
N ARG A 619 -39.03 -25.73 -16.67
CA ARG A 619 -38.02 -25.24 -17.63
C ARG A 619 -38.25 -23.79 -18.04
N SER A 620 -39.51 -23.41 -18.28
CA SER A 620 -39.87 -22.02 -18.59
C SER A 620 -39.48 -21.11 -17.43
N PHE A 621 -39.91 -21.45 -16.21
CA PHE A 621 -39.57 -20.71 -15.00
C PHE A 621 -38.06 -20.53 -14.83
N LEU A 622 -37.27 -21.60 -14.99
CA LEU A 622 -35.81 -21.53 -14.83
C LEU A 622 -35.17 -20.57 -15.84
N ALA A 623 -35.62 -20.58 -17.10
CA ALA A 623 -35.12 -19.68 -18.13
C ALA A 623 -35.49 -18.21 -17.84
N ASP A 624 -36.75 -17.96 -17.49
CA ASP A 624 -37.24 -16.62 -17.17
C ASP A 624 -36.57 -16.06 -15.92
N TYR A 625 -36.43 -16.89 -14.89
CA TYR A 625 -35.82 -16.50 -13.63
C TYR A 625 -34.30 -16.33 -13.76
N GLN A 626 -33.62 -17.10 -14.59
CA GLN A 626 -32.20 -16.88 -14.93
C GLN A 626 -32.00 -15.49 -15.55
N LEU A 627 -32.87 -15.07 -16.49
CA LEU A 627 -32.80 -13.75 -17.10
C LEU A 627 -33.01 -12.64 -16.05
N LYS A 628 -34.03 -12.80 -15.19
CA LYS A 628 -34.28 -11.89 -14.06
C LYS A 628 -33.09 -11.80 -13.11
N PHE A 629 -32.44 -12.93 -12.83
CA PHE A 629 -31.27 -12.99 -11.94
C PHE A 629 -30.06 -12.27 -12.53
N LYS A 630 -29.91 -12.29 -13.86
CA LYS A 630 -28.88 -11.52 -14.57
C LYS A 630 -28.99 -10.02 -14.32
N ASP A 631 -30.20 -9.48 -14.22
CA ASP A 631 -30.42 -8.07 -13.85
C ASP A 631 -29.98 -7.78 -12.41
N TYR A 632 -30.14 -8.72 -11.49
CA TYR A 632 -29.64 -8.59 -10.12
C TYR A 632 -28.12 -8.54 -10.07
N ILE A 633 -27.44 -9.37 -10.87
CA ILE A 633 -25.98 -9.34 -11.00
C ILE A 633 -25.51 -8.02 -11.62
N ALA A 634 -26.20 -7.52 -12.66
CA ALA A 634 -25.89 -6.23 -13.27
C ALA A 634 -25.99 -5.08 -12.24
N ARG A 635 -26.95 -5.12 -11.32
CA ARG A 635 -27.04 -4.19 -10.19
C ARG A 635 -25.84 -4.34 -9.24
N ALA A 636 -25.42 -5.55 -8.90
CA ALA A 636 -24.25 -5.79 -8.06
C ALA A 636 -22.96 -5.24 -8.70
N ILE A 637 -22.76 -5.44 -10.01
CA ILE A 637 -21.64 -4.89 -10.79
C ILE A 637 -21.69 -3.36 -10.81
N SER A 638 -22.88 -2.76 -10.94
CA SER A 638 -23.03 -1.29 -10.90
C SER A 638 -22.63 -0.71 -9.54
N GLU A 639 -23.01 -1.37 -8.44
CA GLU A 639 -22.61 -0.96 -7.09
C GLU A 639 -21.10 -1.07 -6.85
N SER A 640 -20.41 -2.03 -7.48
CA SER A 640 -18.95 -2.14 -7.32
C SER A 640 -18.17 -0.99 -7.95
N LYS A 641 -18.78 -0.26 -8.90
CA LYS A 641 -18.17 0.89 -9.57
C LYS A 641 -18.37 2.21 -8.82
N LYS A 642 -19.24 2.23 -7.81
CA LYS A 642 -19.47 3.43 -6.99
C LYS A 642 -18.32 3.61 -6.00
N PRO A 643 -17.87 4.85 -5.73
CA PRO A 643 -16.85 5.12 -4.72
C PRO A 643 -17.29 4.57 -3.36
N SER A 644 -16.33 4.07 -2.58
CA SER A 644 -16.61 3.59 -1.22
C SER A 644 -17.07 4.78 -0.38
N THR A 645 -18.27 4.71 0.18
CA THR A 645 -18.80 5.71 1.12
C THR A 645 -18.32 5.47 2.55
N ASN A 646 -17.47 4.47 2.79
CA ASN A 646 -17.01 4.12 4.13
C ASN A 646 -15.61 4.70 4.40
N GLY A 647 -15.59 5.98 4.75
CA GLY A 647 -14.50 6.55 5.54
C GLY A 647 -14.82 6.40 7.02
N SER A 648 -14.63 5.19 7.57
CA SER A 648 -14.47 4.87 9.01
C SER A 648 -14.67 3.38 9.24
N HIS A 649 -13.57 2.65 9.38
CA HIS A 649 -13.46 1.51 10.28
C HIS A 649 -12.15 1.66 11.04
#